data_AF-A0A671RA03-F1
#
_entry.id   AF-A0A671RA03-F1
#
_cell.length_a   1.000
_cell.length_b   1.000
_cell.length_c   1.000
_cell.angle_alpha   90.00
_cell.angle_beta   90.00
_cell.angle_gamma   90.00
#
_symmetry.space_group_name_H-M   'P 1'
#
loop_
_entity.id
_entity.type
_entity.pdbx_description
1 polymer ?
#
loop_
_entity_poly.entity_id
_entity_poly.type
_entity_poly.pdbx_seq_one_letter_code
_entity_poly.pdbx_strand_id
1 'polypeptide(L)'
;MSSALWSHEKPAGSFRDDWHFYIVVKECTVEKPGQKTLRIPRGSLGQACQERNSLGRTIPPSKGKRSLRILDQTNVVVSVDERDVMELEEKLAELLFPITNCEERYSLLCNRARLDRARDINCGSKVRVQLRSGDEPLPGVVRFKGALLPDRALSGIWFGVELLEEGRGQGFTEGSYQGQQLFRCEDECGVFVALDKLELWEDEVERVTLEDNDLEVEGEGPPLEINSRVLVQTRDGPERGTVIFCDLLPGNESLGYYVGVDMDNPIGDWDGIIDGKQLCNFASLEHTRLVPICDVMPEYSMQDQRLPKVFACRGGSDKPGSQSKPKSKGLGLQPGSRSKSEFYYTLNGSSVDHRAQSKAKSTWYIDEAFGGYLSEVVNENTPPRTENDGLEVMVGKKKGIQGHYNSCYLDSTLFCLFSFGSVLDTVLLRPRSKTDVEYYKETQDLLRTEIVNPLRIHGYVCATKIMKLRRILEKVEAASGFTSEEKDPEEFLNILFHHILRVDPLLKLRSAGQKVQDCYFYQIFMDKKDKVLVPTSQQLLEWSFINSDLKFAEAPSCLIIQMPRFGKDFKMFNKIFPSLELDITDLLDDTPRECRICGGLALYECRECYEDCDITPGKIKQFCEKCNTQVHLHPRRKSHRYVKLSIPKELQESVWRQGFYPHQQMELFAVLCIETSHYVAFVKYGSADSAWLFFDSMADRDGGQNGFNIPQVSPCPEVGAYLKMTPEELHALDPKNIQGYARRLLCDAYMCMYQSPTMSLYK
;
A
#
# COMPACT_ATOMS: atom_id res chain seq x y z
N MET A 1 16.12 58.28 -8.43
CA MET A 1 17.22 57.30 -8.32
C MET A 1 16.62 55.91 -8.15
N SER A 2 17.40 54.85 -8.39
CA SER A 2 17.06 53.42 -8.19
C SER A 2 15.73 52.93 -8.80
N SER A 3 15.82 52.54 -10.07
CA SER A 3 15.08 51.39 -10.62
C SER A 3 16.09 50.26 -10.95
N ALA A 4 15.59 49.08 -11.32
CA ALA A 4 16.32 47.81 -11.57
C ALA A 4 16.64 46.98 -10.31
N LEU A 5 16.61 45.63 -10.35
CA LEU A 5 16.04 44.67 -11.32
C LEU A 5 15.86 43.31 -10.61
N TRP A 6 15.01 42.42 -11.12
CA TRP A 6 14.98 41.03 -10.67
C TRP A 6 16.31 40.33 -10.96
N SER A 7 16.95 39.82 -9.91
CA SER A 7 18.00 38.79 -10.03
C SER A 7 17.46 37.47 -9.51
N HIS A 8 17.23 36.51 -10.42
CA HIS A 8 17.19 35.10 -10.07
C HIS A 8 18.52 34.74 -9.40
N GLU A 9 18.53 34.56 -8.08
CA GLU A 9 19.60 33.83 -7.42
C GLU A 9 19.50 32.37 -7.85
N LYS A 10 20.33 31.98 -8.83
CA LYS A 10 20.73 30.58 -8.99
C LYS A 10 21.43 30.16 -7.70
N PRO A 11 21.07 29.04 -7.06
CA PRO A 11 21.90 28.45 -6.02
C PRO A 11 23.22 27.99 -6.65
N ALA A 12 24.26 28.82 -6.54
CA ALA A 12 25.61 28.46 -6.96
C ALA A 12 26.25 27.62 -5.84
N GLY A 13 26.19 26.30 -5.98
CA GLY A 13 26.70 25.39 -4.95
C GLY A 13 26.37 23.94 -5.24
N SER A 14 26.96 23.38 -6.30
CA SER A 14 26.98 21.93 -6.49
C SER A 14 27.86 21.28 -5.42
N PHE A 15 27.25 20.96 -4.27
CA PHE A 15 27.84 20.03 -3.32
C PHE A 15 27.71 18.63 -3.92
N ARG A 16 28.83 18.10 -4.41
CA ARG A 16 29.00 16.67 -4.68
C ARG A 16 29.08 15.94 -3.34
N ASP A 17 27.96 15.81 -2.65
CA ASP A 17 27.85 14.92 -1.48
C ASP A 17 27.88 13.47 -2.00
N ASP A 18 29.07 12.86 -1.90
CA ASP A 18 29.43 11.44 -2.02
C ASP A 18 28.43 10.49 -2.73
N TRP A 19 28.70 10.23 -4.02
CA TRP A 19 28.07 9.15 -4.83
C TRP A 19 28.59 7.75 -4.46
N HIS A 20 28.79 7.50 -3.16
CA HIS A 20 29.24 6.20 -2.65
C HIS A 20 28.01 5.40 -2.18
N PHE A 21 27.74 4.31 -2.89
CA PHE A 21 26.64 3.39 -2.60
C PHE A 21 27.14 2.19 -1.82
N TYR A 22 26.31 1.69 -0.92
CA TYR A 22 26.61 0.56 -0.05
C TYR A 22 25.43 -0.41 -0.05
N ILE A 23 25.73 -1.69 0.18
CA ILE A 23 24.74 -2.71 0.44
C ILE A 23 25.03 -3.38 1.78
N VAL A 24 23.97 -3.55 2.57
CA VAL A 24 24.01 -4.18 3.89
C VAL A 24 24.22 -5.68 3.72
N VAL A 25 25.35 -6.23 4.19
CA VAL A 25 25.69 -7.65 3.98
C VAL A 25 25.16 -8.57 5.08
N LYS A 26 24.61 -8.00 6.15
CA LYS A 26 24.09 -8.70 7.33
C LYS A 26 22.94 -7.90 7.95
N GLU A 27 21.88 -8.56 8.42
CA GLU A 27 20.76 -7.84 9.06
C GLU A 27 21.25 -6.99 10.25
N CYS A 28 20.86 -5.71 10.27
CA CYS A 28 21.21 -4.77 11.34
C CYS A 28 19.97 -4.31 12.12
N THR A 29 20.04 -4.37 13.44
CA THR A 29 19.05 -3.77 14.35
C THR A 29 19.56 -2.43 14.87
N VAL A 30 18.85 -1.34 14.60
CA VAL A 30 19.20 0.02 15.06
C VAL A 30 18.18 0.52 16.06
N GLU A 31 18.62 0.79 17.29
CA GLU A 31 17.82 1.44 18.31
C GLU A 31 17.96 2.97 18.21
N LYS A 32 16.84 3.68 18.07
CA LYS A 32 16.79 5.14 18.14
C LYS A 32 16.15 5.56 19.47
N PRO A 33 16.73 6.50 20.23
CA PRO A 33 16.13 6.99 21.47
C PRO A 33 14.71 7.52 21.23
N GLY A 34 13.71 6.85 21.82
CA GLY A 34 12.30 7.25 21.72
C GLY A 34 11.50 6.67 20.53
N GLN A 35 12.05 5.74 19.74
CA GLN A 35 11.31 5.03 18.68
C GLN A 35 11.48 3.51 18.76
N LYS A 36 10.61 2.75 18.08
CA LYS A 36 10.72 1.28 17.95
C LYS A 36 12.06 0.90 17.28
N THR A 37 12.63 -0.24 17.67
CA THR A 37 13.83 -0.82 17.06
C THR A 37 13.61 -1.01 15.56
N LEU A 38 14.47 -0.41 14.74
CA LEU A 38 14.40 -0.50 13.29
C LEU A 38 15.26 -1.68 12.81
N ARG A 39 14.69 -2.56 11.98
CA ARG A 39 15.42 -3.65 11.33
C ARG A 39 15.75 -3.28 9.89
N ILE A 40 17.00 -3.53 9.50
CA ILE A 40 17.51 -3.31 8.16
C ILE A 40 17.90 -4.67 7.60
N PRO A 41 17.16 -5.23 6.63
CA PRO A 41 17.46 -6.55 6.10
C PRO A 41 18.77 -6.55 5.31
N ARG A 42 19.44 -7.70 5.31
CA ARG A 42 20.52 -8.03 4.37
C ARG A 42 20.04 -7.76 2.95
N GLY A 43 20.92 -7.14 2.15
CA GLY A 43 20.64 -6.66 0.80
C GLY A 43 20.02 -5.26 0.70
N SER A 44 19.76 -4.57 1.81
CA SER A 44 19.32 -3.17 1.76
C SER A 44 20.37 -2.27 1.13
N LEU A 45 19.97 -1.40 0.21
CA LEU A 45 20.83 -0.40 -0.43
C LEU A 45 20.83 0.91 0.37
N GLY A 46 22.01 1.50 0.53
CA GLY A 46 22.20 2.79 1.19
C GLY A 46 23.14 3.71 0.41
N GLN A 47 22.89 5.01 0.50
CA GLN A 47 23.80 6.06 0.02
C GLN A 47 24.55 6.64 1.22
N ALA A 48 25.86 6.88 1.09
CA ALA A 48 26.62 7.61 2.09
C ALA A 48 26.00 8.98 2.37
N CYS A 49 25.93 9.37 3.65
CA CYS A 49 25.54 10.71 4.02
C CYS A 49 26.32 11.20 5.24
N GLN A 50 26.57 12.51 5.32
CA GLN A 50 27.13 13.10 6.53
C GLN A 50 26.06 13.22 7.61
N GLU A 51 26.33 12.70 8.80
CA GLU A 51 25.48 12.93 9.97
C GLU A 51 25.45 14.42 10.29
N ARG A 52 24.24 14.97 10.41
CA ARG A 52 24.00 16.34 10.89
C ARG A 52 23.12 16.28 12.12
N ASN A 53 23.47 17.04 13.15
CA ASN A 53 22.63 17.15 14.34
C ASN A 53 21.35 17.98 14.07
N SER A 54 20.45 18.07 15.05
CA SER A 54 19.20 18.85 14.97
C SER A 54 19.40 20.36 14.75
N LEU A 55 20.63 20.86 14.80
CA LEU A 55 21.03 22.25 14.53
C LEU A 55 21.80 22.37 13.19
N GLY A 56 21.76 21.34 12.34
CA GLY A 56 22.37 21.32 11.00
C GLY A 56 23.89 21.19 10.97
N ARG A 57 24.56 20.98 12.11
CA ARG A 57 26.02 20.86 12.19
C ARG A 57 26.47 19.44 11.90
N THR A 58 27.52 19.29 11.10
CA THR A 58 28.15 18.01 10.79
C THR A 58 28.73 17.37 12.05
N ILE A 59 28.44 16.08 12.25
CA ILE A 59 28.97 15.25 13.32
C ILE A 59 30.21 14.52 12.76
N PRO A 60 31.35 14.49 13.47
CA PRO A 60 32.50 13.71 13.04
C PRO A 60 32.16 12.21 13.06
N PRO A 61 32.54 11.44 12.02
CA PRO A 61 32.17 10.03 11.93
C PRO A 61 32.78 9.23 13.10
N SER A 62 31.94 8.42 13.74
CA SER A 62 32.41 7.48 14.76
C SER A 62 33.28 6.39 14.11
N LYS A 63 34.48 6.15 14.66
CA LYS A 63 35.46 5.21 14.09
C LYS A 63 34.82 3.82 13.92
N GLY A 64 34.90 3.25 12.71
CA GLY A 64 34.36 1.94 12.40
C GLY A 64 32.88 1.91 12.03
N LYS A 65 32.21 3.06 11.84
CA LYS A 65 30.83 3.14 11.37
C LYS A 65 30.64 4.10 10.22
N ARG A 66 29.75 3.75 9.29
CA ARG A 66 29.28 4.59 8.18
C ARG A 66 27.83 4.98 8.40
N SER A 67 27.52 6.25 8.12
CA SER A 67 26.14 6.73 8.14
C SER A 67 25.54 6.63 6.74
N LEU A 68 24.48 5.83 6.63
CA LEU A 68 23.81 5.53 5.38
C LEU A 68 22.38 6.04 5.41
N ARG A 69 21.97 6.71 4.33
CA ARG A 69 20.57 6.89 3.98
C ARG A 69 20.12 5.64 3.23
N ILE A 70 19.24 4.85 3.84
CA ILE A 70 18.67 3.66 3.19
C ILE A 70 17.79 4.12 2.03
N LEU A 71 18.00 3.58 0.84
CA LEU A 71 17.27 3.94 -0.38
C LEU A 71 15.95 3.17 -0.52
N ASP A 72 15.87 2.00 0.12
CA ASP A 72 14.67 1.16 0.19
C ASP A 72 13.59 1.70 1.16
N GLN A 73 13.93 2.66 2.03
CA GLN A 73 13.04 3.18 3.07
C GLN A 73 13.13 4.72 3.16
N THR A 74 12.01 5.41 3.00
CA THR A 74 11.99 6.87 2.97
C THR A 74 12.42 7.49 4.31
N ASN A 75 13.31 8.48 4.26
CA ASN A 75 13.83 9.24 5.41
C ASN A 75 14.59 8.42 6.47
N VAL A 76 15.00 7.19 6.16
CA VAL A 76 15.80 6.36 7.08
C VAL A 76 17.29 6.65 6.93
N VAL A 77 17.85 7.31 7.95
CA VAL A 77 19.31 7.44 8.14
C VAL A 77 19.74 6.64 9.37
N VAL A 78 20.82 5.87 9.23
CA VAL A 78 21.32 4.87 10.19
C VAL A 78 22.84 4.85 10.22
N SER A 79 23.43 4.48 11.36
CA SER A 79 24.88 4.33 11.54
C SER A 79 25.23 2.85 11.67
N VAL A 80 25.83 2.28 10.63
CA VAL A 80 26.11 0.83 10.46
C VAL A 80 27.60 0.57 10.62
N ASP A 81 27.99 -0.58 11.17
CA ASP A 81 29.41 -0.99 11.28
C ASP A 81 30.00 -1.19 9.88
N GLU A 82 31.25 -0.76 9.66
CA GLU A 82 31.93 -0.89 8.36
C GLU A 82 32.09 -2.34 7.89
N ARG A 83 31.97 -3.32 8.80
CA ARG A 83 32.03 -4.76 8.48
C ARG A 83 30.70 -5.34 8.02
N ASP A 84 29.59 -4.67 8.32
CA ASP A 84 28.23 -5.12 7.97
C ASP A 84 27.72 -4.47 6.66
N VAL A 85 28.58 -3.72 5.96
CA VAL A 85 28.28 -3.07 4.66
C VAL A 85 29.40 -3.28 3.64
N MET A 86 29.04 -3.45 2.37
CA MET A 86 29.98 -3.51 1.25
C MET A 86 29.74 -2.33 0.30
N GLU A 87 30.81 -1.71 -0.18
CA GLU A 87 30.76 -0.62 -1.15
C GLU A 87 30.41 -1.15 -2.55
N LEU A 88 29.59 -0.40 -3.30
CA LEU A 88 29.15 -0.73 -4.65
C LEU A 88 29.57 0.35 -5.65
N GLU A 89 30.03 -0.10 -6.82
CA GLU A 89 30.15 0.77 -8.00
C GLU A 89 28.76 1.33 -8.39
N GLU A 90 28.72 2.60 -8.79
CA GLU A 90 27.48 3.30 -9.20
C GLU A 90 26.64 2.48 -10.18
N LYS A 91 27.22 2.00 -11.28
CA LYS A 91 26.54 1.18 -12.29
C LYS A 91 25.98 -0.14 -11.74
N LEU A 92 26.62 -0.71 -10.72
CA LEU A 92 26.14 -1.93 -10.07
C LEU A 92 24.99 -1.61 -9.11
N ALA A 93 25.06 -0.50 -8.39
CA ALA A 93 23.94 0.00 -7.60
C ALA A 93 22.72 0.33 -8.48
N GLU A 94 22.92 0.94 -9.65
CA GLU A 94 21.85 1.21 -10.64
C GLU A 94 21.17 -0.07 -11.15
N LEU A 95 21.92 -1.16 -11.39
CA LEU A 95 21.36 -2.47 -11.80
C LEU A 95 20.63 -3.19 -10.66
N LEU A 96 21.10 -3.06 -9.42
CA LEU A 96 20.56 -3.74 -8.25
C LEU A 96 19.36 -3.01 -7.62
N PHE A 97 19.25 -1.69 -7.79
CA PHE A 97 18.22 -0.87 -7.15
C PHE A 97 16.77 -1.21 -7.54
N PRO A 98 16.45 -1.56 -8.81
CA PRO A 98 15.12 -2.04 -9.21
C PRO A 98 14.68 -3.36 -8.57
N ILE A 99 15.62 -4.18 -8.08
CA ILE A 99 15.32 -5.48 -7.46
C ILE A 99 14.70 -5.21 -6.09
N THR A 100 13.41 -5.47 -5.91
CA THR A 100 12.66 -5.11 -4.69
C THR A 100 12.90 -6.08 -3.52
N ASN A 101 13.22 -7.35 -3.81
CA ASN A 101 13.62 -8.33 -2.79
C ASN A 101 15.10 -8.13 -2.42
N CYS A 102 15.36 -7.74 -1.17
CA CYS A 102 16.71 -7.53 -0.65
C CYS A 102 17.57 -8.81 -0.68
N GLU A 103 17.01 -9.98 -0.38
CA GLU A 103 17.79 -11.23 -0.34
C GLU A 103 18.11 -11.77 -1.73
N GLU A 104 17.22 -11.62 -2.72
CA GLU A 104 17.55 -11.86 -4.14
C GLU A 104 18.62 -10.89 -4.63
N ARG A 105 18.50 -9.60 -4.27
CA ARG A 105 19.48 -8.56 -4.61
C ARG A 105 20.88 -8.90 -4.06
N TYR A 106 20.94 -9.40 -2.82
CA TYR A 106 22.20 -9.85 -2.20
C TYR A 106 22.71 -11.16 -2.82
N SER A 107 21.81 -12.12 -3.10
CA SER A 107 22.19 -13.40 -3.74
C SER A 107 22.75 -13.19 -5.15
N LEU A 108 22.15 -12.28 -5.92
CA LEU A 108 22.66 -11.87 -7.23
C LEU A 108 24.03 -11.19 -7.11
N LEU A 109 24.23 -10.36 -6.08
CA LEU A 109 25.52 -9.73 -5.79
C LEU A 109 26.64 -10.74 -5.49
N CYS A 110 26.32 -11.83 -4.77
CA CYS A 110 27.26 -12.92 -4.54
C CYS A 110 27.57 -13.71 -5.82
N ASN A 111 26.62 -13.82 -6.76
CA ASN A 111 26.81 -14.50 -8.04
C ASN A 111 27.49 -13.60 -9.08
N ARG A 112 28.81 -13.43 -8.96
CA ARG A 112 29.62 -12.61 -9.90
C ARG A 112 29.46 -13.04 -11.35
N ALA A 113 29.46 -14.35 -11.64
CA ALA A 113 29.31 -14.86 -13.01
C ALA A 113 27.98 -14.43 -13.66
N ARG A 114 26.87 -14.44 -12.89
CA ARG A 114 25.58 -13.93 -13.37
C ARG A 114 25.59 -12.41 -13.53
N LEU A 115 26.24 -11.67 -12.63
CA LEU A 115 26.39 -10.21 -12.75
C LEU A 115 27.26 -9.76 -13.92
N ASP A 116 28.32 -10.50 -14.25
CA ASP A 116 29.16 -10.17 -15.39
C ASP A 116 28.40 -10.42 -16.71
N ARG A 117 27.73 -11.58 -16.87
CA ARG A 117 26.81 -11.82 -18.00
C ARG A 117 25.68 -10.77 -18.07
N ALA A 118 25.16 -10.33 -16.92
CA ALA A 118 24.13 -9.31 -16.86
C ALA A 118 24.56 -7.94 -17.39
N ARG A 119 25.84 -7.58 -17.28
CA ARG A 119 26.38 -6.32 -17.79
C ARG A 119 26.27 -6.27 -19.33
N ASP A 120 26.37 -7.42 -19.99
CA ASP A 120 26.33 -7.59 -21.44
C ASP A 120 24.91 -7.61 -22.04
N ILE A 121 23.86 -7.73 -21.21
CA ILE A 121 22.46 -7.58 -21.64
C ILE A 121 22.23 -6.15 -22.16
N ASN A 122 21.96 -5.98 -23.45
CA ASN A 122 21.71 -4.68 -24.08
C ASN A 122 20.50 -4.76 -25.01
N CYS A 123 20.03 -3.63 -25.55
CA CYS A 123 18.92 -3.65 -26.50
C CYS A 123 19.30 -4.48 -27.75
N GLY A 124 18.49 -5.48 -28.08
CA GLY A 124 18.76 -6.49 -29.10
C GLY A 124 19.21 -7.84 -28.55
N SER A 125 19.65 -7.93 -27.28
CA SER A 125 19.97 -9.22 -26.65
C SER A 125 18.73 -10.11 -26.55
N LYS A 126 18.87 -11.38 -26.96
CA LYS A 126 17.96 -12.45 -26.59
C LYS A 126 18.12 -12.76 -25.10
N VAL A 127 17.01 -12.94 -24.41
CA VAL A 127 16.96 -13.21 -22.98
C VAL A 127 15.88 -14.23 -22.66
N ARG A 128 16.06 -14.92 -21.55
CA ARG A 128 14.99 -15.64 -20.84
C ARG A 128 14.43 -14.73 -19.75
N VAL A 129 13.10 -14.67 -19.65
CA VAL A 129 12.37 -13.77 -18.75
C VAL A 129 11.53 -14.56 -17.76
N GLN A 130 11.86 -14.44 -16.48
CA GLN A 130 11.08 -15.05 -15.40
C GLN A 130 9.93 -14.13 -14.98
N LEU A 131 8.71 -14.36 -15.49
CA LEU A 131 7.55 -13.53 -15.12
C LEU A 131 6.98 -13.88 -13.73
N ARG A 132 6.97 -15.17 -13.36
CA ARG A 132 6.58 -15.67 -12.04
C ARG A 132 7.58 -16.74 -11.60
N SER A 133 7.97 -16.80 -10.34
CA SER A 133 8.90 -17.85 -9.86
C SER A 133 8.17 -19.20 -9.77
N GLY A 134 8.67 -20.20 -10.48
CA GLY A 134 8.08 -21.54 -10.58
C GLY A 134 7.65 -21.91 -12.00
N ASP A 135 7.39 -20.92 -12.85
CA ASP A 135 7.10 -21.12 -14.28
C ASP A 135 8.40 -21.29 -15.09
N GLU A 136 8.34 -21.82 -16.31
CA GLU A 136 9.50 -21.84 -17.20
C GLU A 136 9.86 -20.43 -17.71
N PRO A 137 11.16 -20.06 -17.78
CA PRO A 137 11.59 -18.75 -18.28
C PRO A 137 11.25 -18.54 -19.77
N LEU A 138 10.48 -17.49 -20.08
CA LEU A 138 9.98 -17.26 -21.44
C LEU A 138 11.02 -16.61 -22.35
N PRO A 139 11.09 -16.96 -23.65
CA PRO A 139 11.93 -16.26 -24.62
C PRO A 139 11.51 -14.79 -24.79
N GLY A 140 12.49 -13.89 -24.88
CA GLY A 140 12.26 -12.48 -25.14
C GLY A 140 13.47 -11.77 -25.74
N VAL A 141 13.26 -10.56 -26.25
CA VAL A 141 14.30 -9.67 -26.77
C VAL A 141 14.22 -8.32 -26.06
N VAL A 142 15.34 -7.88 -25.50
CA VAL A 142 15.43 -6.58 -24.83
C VAL A 142 15.25 -5.47 -25.86
N ARG A 143 14.24 -4.61 -25.67
CA ARG A 143 13.95 -3.45 -26.52
C ARG A 143 14.31 -2.13 -25.86
N PHE A 144 14.38 -2.08 -24.53
CA PHE A 144 14.75 -0.91 -23.74
C PHE A 144 15.67 -1.30 -22.58
N LYS A 145 16.65 -0.46 -22.27
CA LYS A 145 17.52 -0.56 -21.09
C LYS A 145 17.77 0.86 -20.57
N GLY A 146 17.29 1.20 -19.38
CA GLY A 146 17.45 2.54 -18.81
C GLY A 146 16.53 2.83 -17.63
N ALA A 147 16.61 4.05 -17.12
CA ALA A 147 15.78 4.49 -16.00
C ALA A 147 14.34 4.81 -16.45
N LEU A 148 13.35 4.28 -15.72
CA LEU A 148 11.92 4.61 -15.90
C LEU A 148 11.49 5.85 -15.10
N LEU A 149 12.27 6.24 -14.09
CA LEU A 149 11.98 7.37 -13.19
C LEU A 149 13.25 8.24 -13.06
N PRO A 150 13.34 9.38 -13.77
CA PRO A 150 14.59 10.16 -13.86
C PRO A 150 14.87 11.09 -12.66
N ASP A 151 13.94 11.22 -11.71
CA ASP A 151 14.04 12.17 -10.57
C ASP A 151 14.21 11.44 -9.22
N ARG A 152 15.27 10.63 -9.12
CA ARG A 152 15.68 9.95 -7.87
C ARG A 152 17.18 10.11 -7.63
N ALA A 153 17.60 10.01 -6.36
CA ALA A 153 19.00 10.07 -5.96
C ALA A 153 19.87 8.92 -6.50
N LEU A 154 19.25 7.83 -6.94
CA LEU A 154 19.84 6.73 -7.70
C LEU A 154 18.84 6.32 -8.80
N SER A 155 19.29 6.27 -10.05
CA SER A 155 18.46 5.97 -11.22
C SER A 155 18.54 4.48 -11.58
N GLY A 156 17.59 3.69 -11.07
CA GLY A 156 17.58 2.24 -11.31
C GLY A 156 17.37 1.86 -12.78
N ILE A 157 18.16 0.92 -13.30
CA ILE A 157 18.12 0.45 -14.69
C ILE A 157 17.09 -0.67 -14.85
N TRP A 158 16.02 -0.38 -15.58
CA TRP A 158 15.00 -1.35 -15.98
C TRP A 158 15.23 -1.84 -17.40
N PHE A 159 14.76 -3.05 -17.67
CA PHE A 159 14.79 -3.67 -18.98
C PHE A 159 13.37 -3.79 -19.50
N GLY A 160 13.08 -3.12 -20.62
CA GLY A 160 11.86 -3.35 -21.38
C GLY A 160 12.10 -4.49 -22.38
N VAL A 161 11.33 -5.56 -22.28
CA VAL A 161 11.51 -6.77 -23.08
C VAL A 161 10.24 -7.05 -23.87
N GLU A 162 10.40 -7.39 -25.15
CA GLU A 162 9.36 -7.96 -25.98
C GLU A 162 9.46 -9.48 -25.89
N LEU A 163 8.41 -10.13 -25.41
CA LEU A 163 8.30 -11.57 -25.31
C LEU A 163 8.08 -12.18 -26.70
N LEU A 164 8.76 -13.29 -26.97
CA LEU A 164 8.71 -14.01 -28.23
C LEU A 164 7.93 -15.32 -28.08
N GLU A 165 7.56 -15.93 -29.22
CA GLU A 165 7.05 -17.31 -29.30
C GLU A 165 5.99 -17.63 -28.23
N GLU A 166 6.29 -18.56 -27.33
CA GLU A 166 5.41 -19.02 -26.24
C GLU A 166 5.08 -17.90 -25.23
N GLY A 167 5.93 -16.88 -25.13
CA GLY A 167 5.74 -15.68 -24.31
C GLY A 167 4.81 -14.61 -24.92
N ARG A 168 4.33 -14.77 -26.17
CA ARG A 168 3.40 -13.81 -26.78
C ARG A 168 2.04 -13.81 -26.07
N GLY A 169 1.51 -12.63 -25.77
CA GLY A 169 0.28 -12.45 -25.00
C GLY A 169 0.43 -12.56 -23.47
N GLN A 170 1.64 -12.84 -22.96
CA GLN A 170 1.91 -12.94 -21.51
C GLN A 170 2.38 -11.61 -20.88
N GLY A 171 2.59 -10.59 -21.71
CA GLY A 171 3.04 -9.27 -21.32
C GLY A 171 1.91 -8.35 -20.85
N PHE A 172 2.28 -7.15 -20.39
CA PHE A 172 1.39 -6.19 -19.74
C PHE A 172 1.59 -4.74 -20.20
N THR A 173 2.40 -4.50 -21.23
CA THR A 173 2.55 -3.20 -21.90
C THR A 173 2.79 -3.39 -23.40
N GLU A 174 2.43 -2.39 -24.20
CA GLU A 174 2.81 -2.24 -25.62
C GLU A 174 4.22 -1.63 -25.79
N GLY A 175 4.94 -1.40 -24.68
CA GLY A 175 6.22 -0.70 -24.61
C GLY A 175 6.11 0.77 -24.19
N SER A 176 4.96 1.17 -23.64
CA SER A 176 4.71 2.49 -23.04
C SER A 176 4.80 2.44 -21.51
N TYR A 177 5.32 3.52 -20.91
CA TYR A 177 5.41 3.73 -19.45
C TYR A 177 5.13 5.19 -19.10
N GLN A 178 4.20 5.45 -18.17
CA GLN A 178 3.77 6.80 -17.77
C GLN A 178 3.43 7.75 -18.96
N GLY A 179 2.82 7.20 -20.02
CA GLY A 179 2.47 7.95 -21.23
C GLY A 179 3.63 8.21 -22.21
N GLN A 180 4.87 7.84 -21.85
CA GLN A 180 6.01 7.86 -22.76
C GLN A 180 6.18 6.49 -23.46
N GLN A 181 6.25 6.50 -24.79
CA GLN A 181 6.65 5.30 -25.55
C GLN A 181 8.17 5.10 -25.41
N LEU A 182 8.59 3.93 -24.91
CA LEU A 182 9.99 3.58 -24.73
C LEU A 182 10.45 2.51 -25.74
N PHE A 183 9.56 1.59 -26.10
CA PHE A 183 9.70 0.67 -27.24
C PHE A 183 8.33 0.37 -27.85
N ARG A 184 8.27 -0.46 -28.90
CA ARG A 184 7.02 -0.98 -29.47
C ARG A 184 7.12 -2.48 -29.63
N CYS A 185 6.01 -3.17 -29.42
CA CYS A 185 5.81 -4.60 -29.58
C CYS A 185 4.35 -4.88 -29.96
N GLU A 186 3.99 -6.14 -30.20
CA GLU A 186 2.58 -6.54 -30.35
C GLU A 186 1.81 -6.42 -29.01
N ASP A 187 0.47 -6.33 -29.10
CA ASP A 187 -0.40 -6.23 -27.92
C ASP A 187 -0.13 -7.38 -26.94
N GLU A 188 -0.13 -7.08 -25.64
CA GLU A 188 0.17 -8.04 -24.56
C GLU A 188 1.52 -8.77 -24.74
N CYS A 189 2.51 -8.21 -25.44
CA CYS A 189 3.85 -8.84 -25.61
C CYS A 189 5.00 -8.10 -24.92
N GLY A 190 4.80 -6.89 -24.38
CA GLY A 190 5.86 -6.13 -23.69
C GLY A 190 5.81 -6.27 -22.16
N VAL A 191 6.98 -6.28 -21.53
CA VAL A 191 7.15 -6.24 -20.07
C VAL A 191 8.28 -5.28 -19.67
N PHE A 192 8.21 -4.71 -18.46
CA PHE A 192 9.35 -4.04 -17.82
C PHE A 192 9.78 -4.82 -16.59
N VAL A 193 11.05 -5.23 -16.54
CA VAL A 193 11.59 -6.08 -15.46
C VAL A 193 12.93 -5.58 -14.95
N ALA A 194 13.26 -5.99 -13.73
CA ALA A 194 14.57 -5.81 -13.11
C ALA A 194 15.49 -6.99 -13.46
N LEU A 195 16.78 -6.87 -13.14
CA LEU A 195 17.81 -7.79 -13.59
C LEU A 195 17.67 -9.22 -13.02
N ASP A 196 17.12 -9.36 -11.83
CA ASP A 196 16.86 -10.64 -11.16
C ASP A 196 15.93 -11.58 -11.97
N LYS A 197 15.11 -11.01 -12.86
CA LYS A 197 14.18 -11.75 -13.73
C LYS A 197 14.73 -12.02 -15.14
N LEU A 198 15.99 -11.69 -15.41
CA LEU A 198 16.63 -11.88 -16.71
C LEU A 198 17.83 -12.83 -16.66
N GLU A 199 17.97 -13.58 -17.75
CA GLU A 199 19.15 -14.38 -18.09
C GLU A 199 19.43 -14.22 -19.60
N LEU A 200 20.70 -14.22 -20.01
CA LEU A 200 21.05 -14.18 -21.43
C LEU A 200 20.73 -15.51 -22.09
N TRP A 201 20.16 -15.46 -23.30
CA TRP A 201 19.98 -16.62 -24.15
C TRP A 201 21.08 -16.62 -25.22
N GLU A 202 21.99 -17.58 -25.14
CA GLU A 202 23.00 -17.84 -26.17
C GLU A 202 22.44 -18.88 -27.16
N ASP A 203 22.48 -18.60 -28.46
CA ASP A 203 22.08 -19.57 -29.48
C ASP A 203 23.23 -20.57 -29.71
N GLU A 204 23.01 -21.86 -29.47
CA GLU A 204 23.97 -22.91 -29.86
C GLU A 204 24.03 -23.05 -31.38
N VAL A 205 24.95 -22.34 -32.04
CA VAL A 205 25.17 -22.50 -33.50
C VAL A 205 26.67 -22.51 -33.85
N GLU A 206 27.07 -23.62 -34.46
CA GLU A 206 28.27 -23.81 -35.31
C GLU A 206 29.67 -23.69 -34.67
N ARG A 207 30.14 -24.82 -34.12
CA ARG A 207 31.52 -25.28 -34.38
C ARG A 207 31.49 -26.63 -35.13
N VAL A 208 31.84 -26.60 -36.41
CA VAL A 208 32.06 -27.79 -37.25
C VAL A 208 33.57 -27.98 -37.46
N THR A 209 34.01 -29.23 -37.63
CA THR A 209 35.41 -29.71 -37.83
C THR A 209 36.23 -29.89 -36.54
N LEU A 210 36.86 -31.03 -36.23
CA LEU A 210 37.04 -32.34 -36.92
C LEU A 210 37.12 -33.49 -35.89
N GLU A 211 37.02 -34.73 -36.37
CA GLU A 211 37.04 -36.03 -35.65
C GLU A 211 38.23 -36.17 -34.66
N ASP A 212 38.08 -36.74 -33.46
CA ASP A 212 38.04 -38.20 -33.25
C ASP A 212 37.56 -38.61 -31.82
N ASN A 213 36.79 -39.71 -31.75
CA ASN A 213 36.45 -40.65 -30.66
C ASN A 213 36.14 -40.25 -29.18
N ASP A 214 35.17 -41.04 -28.68
CA ASP A 214 34.98 -41.54 -27.31
C ASP A 214 34.10 -40.80 -26.26
N LEU A 215 32.99 -41.51 -25.94
CA LEU A 215 32.34 -41.72 -24.65
C LEU A 215 31.15 -40.84 -24.20
N GLU A 216 30.41 -41.43 -23.26
CA GLU A 216 29.00 -41.20 -22.97
C GLU A 216 28.78 -40.18 -21.84
N VAL A 217 27.64 -39.48 -21.91
CA VAL A 217 26.85 -38.85 -20.84
C VAL A 217 27.50 -38.72 -19.44
N GLU A 218 27.80 -37.48 -19.04
CA GLU A 218 27.71 -37.06 -17.62
C GLU A 218 26.94 -35.74 -17.49
N GLY A 219 26.18 -35.60 -16.40
CA GLY A 219 25.44 -34.39 -16.06
C GLY A 219 26.30 -33.36 -15.32
N GLU A 220 25.76 -32.17 -15.09
CA GLU A 220 26.46 -31.11 -14.34
C GLU A 220 26.92 -31.61 -12.96
N GLY A 221 28.25 -31.67 -12.77
CA GLY A 221 28.87 -32.19 -11.55
C GLY A 221 28.77 -31.22 -10.34
N PRO A 222 29.06 -31.72 -9.13
CA PRO A 222 28.95 -30.94 -7.90
C PRO A 222 29.99 -29.81 -7.81
N PRO A 223 29.77 -28.75 -6.98
CA PRO A 223 30.49 -27.48 -7.12
C PRO A 223 31.96 -27.47 -6.65
N LEU A 224 32.52 -28.60 -6.24
CA LEU A 224 33.91 -28.78 -5.81
C LEU A 224 34.42 -30.15 -6.28
N GLU A 225 35.56 -30.18 -6.98
CA GLU A 225 36.17 -31.42 -7.44
C GLU A 225 36.72 -32.26 -6.26
N ILE A 226 36.45 -33.56 -6.27
CA ILE A 226 37.01 -34.51 -5.30
C ILE A 226 38.54 -34.56 -5.46
N ASN A 227 39.25 -34.62 -4.34
CA ASN A 227 40.70 -34.43 -4.15
C ASN A 227 41.19 -32.97 -4.20
N SER A 228 40.30 -31.98 -4.28
CA SER A 228 40.67 -30.56 -4.14
C SER A 228 41.19 -30.21 -2.73
N ARG A 229 42.18 -29.32 -2.67
CA ARG A 229 42.69 -28.74 -1.42
C ARG A 229 41.86 -27.56 -0.95
N VAL A 230 41.38 -27.63 0.29
CA VAL A 230 40.42 -26.70 0.87
C VAL A 230 40.78 -26.29 2.30
N LEU A 231 40.26 -25.13 2.69
CA LEU A 231 40.19 -24.61 4.04
C LEU A 231 38.75 -24.76 4.54
N VAL A 232 38.56 -25.44 5.66
CA VAL A 232 37.28 -25.62 6.34
C VAL A 232 37.20 -24.66 7.53
N GLN A 233 36.16 -23.85 7.59
CA GLN A 233 35.98 -22.88 8.66
C GLN A 233 35.45 -23.57 9.92
N THR A 234 36.33 -23.85 10.88
CA THR A 234 35.94 -24.42 12.18
C THR A 234 35.70 -23.33 13.22
N ARG A 235 35.28 -23.74 14.44
CA ARG A 235 35.07 -22.83 15.58
C ARG A 235 36.37 -22.24 16.14
N ASP A 236 37.49 -22.95 15.99
CA ASP A 236 38.79 -22.57 16.53
C ASP A 236 39.71 -21.92 15.47
N GLY A 237 39.37 -22.06 14.18
CA GLY A 237 40.08 -21.43 13.06
C GLY A 237 39.79 -22.08 11.70
N PRO A 238 40.28 -21.49 10.59
CA PRO A 238 40.26 -22.14 9.29
C PRO A 238 41.33 -23.24 9.25
N GLU A 239 40.88 -24.49 9.10
CA GLU A 239 41.71 -25.69 9.13
C GLU A 239 41.83 -26.31 7.74
N ARG A 240 42.93 -27.00 7.46
CA ARG A 240 43.24 -27.50 6.10
C ARG A 240 42.79 -28.94 5.92
N GLY A 241 42.33 -29.26 4.72
CA GLY A 241 41.99 -30.63 4.34
C GLY A 241 41.80 -30.82 2.84
N THR A 242 41.39 -32.02 2.47
CA THR A 242 41.22 -32.48 1.09
C THR A 242 39.80 -32.98 0.89
N VAL A 243 39.09 -32.52 -0.15
CA VAL A 243 37.71 -32.96 -0.42
C VAL A 243 37.70 -34.44 -0.80
N ILE A 244 36.90 -35.25 -0.09
CA ILE A 244 36.70 -36.68 -0.36
C ILE A 244 35.23 -37.03 -0.73
N PHE A 245 34.30 -36.10 -0.53
CA PHE A 245 32.89 -36.23 -0.87
C PHE A 245 32.29 -34.83 -1.10
N CYS A 246 31.36 -34.68 -2.06
CA CYS A 246 30.65 -33.42 -2.31
C CYS A 246 29.31 -33.74 -3.02
N ASP A 247 28.20 -33.77 -2.28
CA ASP A 247 26.87 -34.11 -2.82
C ASP A 247 25.72 -33.59 -1.91
N LEU A 248 24.48 -33.73 -2.35
CA LEU A 248 23.29 -33.54 -1.53
C LEU A 248 23.09 -34.75 -0.58
N LEU A 249 22.71 -34.47 0.68
CA LEU A 249 22.46 -35.55 1.63
C LEU A 249 21.05 -36.13 1.46
N PRO A 250 20.88 -37.47 1.45
CA PRO A 250 19.57 -38.10 1.36
C PRO A 250 18.59 -37.59 2.43
N GLY A 251 17.39 -37.19 2.01
CA GLY A 251 16.35 -36.71 2.93
C GLY A 251 16.52 -35.28 3.43
N ASN A 252 17.54 -34.54 2.98
CA ASN A 252 17.80 -33.16 3.41
C ASN A 252 18.15 -32.22 2.24
N GLU A 253 17.63 -32.53 1.05
CA GLU A 253 17.90 -31.86 -0.24
C GLU A 253 17.65 -30.33 -0.21
N SER A 254 16.79 -29.84 0.68
CA SER A 254 16.51 -28.41 0.88
C SER A 254 17.58 -27.63 1.64
N LEU A 255 18.60 -28.30 2.22
CA LEU A 255 19.72 -27.65 2.92
C LEU A 255 20.96 -27.43 2.03
N GLY A 256 20.97 -27.92 0.80
CA GLY A 256 22.07 -27.76 -0.16
C GLY A 256 23.21 -28.78 -0.02
N TYR A 257 24.31 -28.52 -0.73
CA TYR A 257 25.44 -29.45 -0.84
C TYR A 257 26.25 -29.55 0.46
N TYR A 258 26.65 -30.77 0.79
CA TYR A 258 27.57 -31.09 1.88
C TYR A 258 28.87 -31.67 1.34
N VAL A 259 29.97 -31.31 2.00
CA VAL A 259 31.33 -31.66 1.62
C VAL A 259 31.95 -32.49 2.73
N GLY A 260 32.39 -33.69 2.41
CA GLY A 260 33.25 -34.49 3.26
C GLY A 260 34.70 -34.12 2.98
N VAL A 261 35.45 -33.77 4.02
CA VAL A 261 36.83 -33.32 3.94
C VAL A 261 37.69 -34.18 4.84
N ASP A 262 38.78 -34.72 4.31
CA ASP A 262 39.84 -35.37 5.09
C ASP A 262 40.82 -34.30 5.58
N MET A 263 40.82 -34.04 6.88
CA MET A 263 41.55 -32.94 7.51
C MET A 263 43.01 -33.31 7.77
N ASP A 264 43.92 -32.34 7.59
CA ASP A 264 45.35 -32.52 7.86
C ASP A 264 45.61 -32.78 9.36
N ASN A 265 44.74 -32.25 10.23
CA ASN A 265 44.76 -32.38 11.68
C ASN A 265 43.66 -33.35 12.18
N PRO A 266 43.84 -34.04 13.32
CA PRO A 266 42.88 -34.98 13.88
C PRO A 266 41.69 -34.26 14.55
N ILE A 267 40.82 -33.65 13.73
CA ILE A 267 39.62 -32.89 14.13
C ILE A 267 38.36 -33.38 13.39
N GLY A 268 38.42 -34.58 12.84
CA GLY A 268 37.31 -35.30 12.22
C GLY A 268 36.34 -35.87 13.26
N ASP A 269 35.10 -36.05 12.83
CA ASP A 269 34.01 -36.68 13.59
C ASP A 269 33.02 -37.46 12.70
N TRP A 270 33.41 -37.75 11.44
CA TRP A 270 32.58 -38.45 10.47
C TRP A 270 33.28 -39.71 9.91
N ASP A 271 32.55 -40.83 9.85
CA ASP A 271 32.99 -42.14 9.39
C ASP A 271 32.60 -42.45 7.92
N GLY A 272 32.23 -41.43 7.15
CA GLY A 272 31.75 -41.62 5.78
C GLY A 272 30.35 -42.22 5.66
N ILE A 273 29.62 -42.42 6.78
CA ILE A 273 28.28 -43.03 6.82
C ILE A 273 27.24 -41.99 7.23
N ILE A 274 26.07 -42.02 6.58
CA ILE A 274 24.87 -41.27 6.99
C ILE A 274 23.67 -42.19 6.86
N ASP A 275 22.81 -42.24 7.90
CA ASP A 275 21.62 -43.09 7.98
C ASP A 275 21.85 -44.57 7.61
N GLY A 276 23.04 -45.09 7.97
CA GLY A 276 23.45 -46.47 7.69
C GLY A 276 23.90 -46.73 6.25
N LYS A 277 23.93 -45.72 5.38
CA LYS A 277 24.47 -45.79 4.01
C LYS A 277 25.88 -45.19 3.98
N GLN A 278 26.85 -45.97 3.50
CA GLN A 278 28.20 -45.46 3.24
C GLN A 278 28.18 -44.56 2.00
N LEU A 279 28.71 -43.34 2.12
CA LEU A 279 28.71 -42.32 1.07
C LEU A 279 30.09 -42.16 0.39
N CYS A 280 31.19 -42.40 1.12
CA CYS A 280 32.54 -42.39 0.56
C CYS A 280 33.48 -43.37 1.29
N ASN A 281 34.67 -43.58 0.74
CA ASN A 281 35.78 -44.18 1.49
C ASN A 281 36.49 -43.06 2.25
N PHE A 282 36.52 -43.16 3.58
CA PHE A 282 37.17 -42.19 4.48
C PHE A 282 38.56 -42.69 4.89
N ALA A 283 39.47 -41.77 5.24
CA ALA A 283 40.85 -42.13 5.62
C ALA A 283 40.95 -42.54 7.10
N SER A 284 40.34 -41.77 8.01
CA SER A 284 40.22 -42.06 9.43
C SER A 284 39.09 -41.25 10.05
N LEU A 285 38.32 -41.83 10.97
CA LEU A 285 37.25 -41.13 11.70
C LEU A 285 37.78 -39.88 12.44
N GLU A 286 39.02 -39.95 12.95
CA GLU A 286 39.64 -38.85 13.67
C GLU A 286 40.06 -37.68 12.75
N HIS A 287 40.07 -37.87 11.42
CA HIS A 287 40.50 -36.86 10.43
C HIS A 287 39.37 -36.45 9.48
N THR A 288 38.42 -37.32 9.18
CA THR A 288 37.34 -37.05 8.23
C THR A 288 36.19 -36.26 8.88
N ARG A 289 35.76 -35.18 8.24
CA ARG A 289 34.71 -34.26 8.73
C ARG A 289 33.69 -33.94 7.63
N LEU A 290 32.41 -33.89 7.99
CA LEU A 290 31.34 -33.47 7.07
C LEU A 290 30.86 -32.05 7.43
N VAL A 291 30.81 -31.16 6.44
CA VAL A 291 30.41 -29.75 6.61
C VAL A 291 29.53 -29.28 5.43
N PRO A 292 28.66 -28.26 5.62
CA PRO A 292 27.98 -27.61 4.50
C PRO A 292 29.00 -26.95 3.55
N ILE A 293 28.70 -26.90 2.25
CA ILE A 293 29.62 -26.33 1.25
C ILE A 293 29.98 -24.85 1.49
N CYS A 294 29.14 -24.10 2.20
CA CYS A 294 29.42 -22.70 2.54
C CYS A 294 30.56 -22.52 3.54
N ASP A 295 30.94 -23.56 4.28
CA ASP A 295 32.02 -23.54 5.27
C ASP A 295 33.35 -24.02 4.68
N VAL A 296 33.42 -24.24 3.36
CA VAL A 296 34.58 -24.78 2.63
C VAL A 296 35.07 -23.78 1.58
N MET A 297 36.36 -23.46 1.60
CA MET A 297 37.01 -22.52 0.67
C MET A 297 38.21 -23.15 -0.05
N PRO A 298 38.39 -22.96 -1.37
CA PRO A 298 39.58 -23.47 -2.07
C PRO A 298 40.90 -22.80 -1.62
N GLU A 299 41.97 -23.57 -1.48
CA GLU A 299 43.24 -23.10 -0.89
C GLU A 299 43.95 -21.98 -1.70
N TYR A 300 43.69 -21.87 -3.00
CA TYR A 300 44.35 -20.91 -3.91
C TYR A 300 43.91 -19.43 -3.74
N SER A 301 42.95 -19.12 -2.87
CA SER A 301 42.34 -17.77 -2.78
C SER A 301 43.16 -16.69 -2.05
N MET A 302 44.37 -17.00 -1.53
CA MET A 302 45.07 -16.15 -0.53
C MET A 302 46.50 -15.69 -0.88
N GLN A 303 46.88 -15.66 -2.16
CA GLN A 303 48.24 -15.27 -2.58
C GLN A 303 48.30 -14.14 -3.62
N ASP A 304 47.74 -12.97 -3.29
CA ASP A 304 48.18 -11.72 -3.93
C ASP A 304 48.15 -10.48 -3.02
N GLN A 305 49.10 -10.41 -2.08
CA GLN A 305 49.49 -9.16 -1.41
C GLN A 305 51.02 -9.10 -1.21
N ARG A 306 51.75 -8.45 -2.13
CA ARG A 306 53.15 -8.05 -1.93
C ARG A 306 53.47 -6.67 -2.54
N LEU A 307 53.50 -5.64 -1.69
CA LEU A 307 54.26 -4.40 -1.91
C LEU A 307 55.75 -4.66 -1.56
N PRO A 308 56.76 -3.98 -2.19
CA PRO A 308 57.20 -2.69 -1.66
C PRO A 308 57.99 -1.67 -2.56
N LYS A 309 57.90 -0.38 -2.16
CA LYS A 309 58.96 0.69 -2.11
C LYS A 309 59.40 1.54 -3.34
N VAL A 310 58.96 2.81 -3.31
CA VAL A 310 59.73 4.09 -3.16
C VAL A 310 60.99 4.37 -4.03
N PHE A 311 60.99 5.50 -4.77
CA PHE A 311 61.98 6.62 -4.65
C PHE A 311 61.50 7.90 -5.41
N ALA A 312 62.18 9.05 -5.26
CA ALA A 312 61.59 10.39 -5.41
C ALA A 312 62.27 11.39 -6.36
N CYS A 313 61.48 12.37 -6.85
CA CYS A 313 61.76 13.78 -7.22
C CYS A 313 63.04 14.20 -7.99
N ARG A 314 62.87 14.96 -9.11
CA ARG A 314 63.32 16.38 -9.28
C ARG A 314 63.22 16.95 -10.72
N GLY A 315 62.80 18.22 -10.83
CA GLY A 315 63.13 19.18 -11.92
C GLY A 315 62.54 18.93 -13.33
N GLY A 316 62.37 19.91 -14.22
CA GLY A 316 62.52 21.37 -14.10
C GLY A 316 62.70 22.05 -15.48
N SER A 317 61.74 22.90 -15.88
CA SER A 317 61.80 24.00 -16.89
C SER A 317 62.52 23.82 -18.25
N ASP A 318 61.79 24.03 -19.37
CA ASP A 318 61.93 25.29 -20.15
C ASP A 318 60.84 25.50 -21.26
N LYS A 319 60.87 26.67 -21.93
CA LYS A 319 59.79 27.39 -22.66
C LYS A 319 60.33 28.02 -23.98
N PRO A 320 59.64 28.89 -24.77
CA PRO A 320 58.22 29.05 -25.17
C PRO A 320 57.98 29.48 -26.68
N GLY A 321 56.70 29.65 -27.09
CA GLY A 321 56.24 30.57 -28.18
C GLY A 321 55.76 29.89 -29.50
N SER A 322 54.86 30.46 -30.33
CA SER A 322 54.11 31.74 -30.31
C SER A 322 52.95 31.78 -31.35
N GLN A 323 51.78 32.38 -31.00
CA GLN A 323 50.75 33.04 -31.88
C GLN A 323 50.07 32.21 -33.02
N SER A 324 48.87 32.50 -33.55
CA SER A 324 48.10 33.77 -33.69
C SER A 324 46.56 33.57 -33.83
N LYS A 325 45.81 34.68 -33.94
CA LYS A 325 44.34 34.84 -34.15
C LYS A 325 44.11 35.50 -35.54
N PRO A 326 42.92 35.46 -36.21
CA PRO A 326 41.81 36.37 -35.84
C PRO A 326 40.36 35.93 -36.22
N LYS A 327 39.39 36.87 -36.08
CA LYS A 327 37.93 36.75 -36.25
C LYS A 327 37.43 37.43 -37.56
N SER A 328 36.22 37.10 -38.02
CA SER A 328 35.38 37.97 -38.89
C SER A 328 33.97 38.21 -38.29
N LYS A 329 32.90 38.43 -39.08
CA LYS A 329 31.63 39.02 -38.60
C LYS A 329 30.40 38.86 -39.54
N GLY A 330 29.19 38.86 -38.95
CA GLY A 330 27.89 39.20 -39.59
C GLY A 330 26.81 38.12 -39.43
N LEU A 331 25.59 38.30 -38.89
CA LEU A 331 24.55 39.36 -38.82
C LEU A 331 23.37 39.11 -39.80
N GLY A 332 22.14 38.99 -39.27
CA GLY A 332 20.94 39.50 -39.97
C GLY A 332 19.65 38.65 -40.01
N LEU A 333 18.66 39.05 -39.18
CA LEU A 333 17.21 39.15 -39.46
C LEU A 333 16.27 37.90 -39.49
N GLN A 334 15.12 38.10 -38.83
CA GLN A 334 13.81 37.39 -38.89
C GLN A 334 12.84 38.14 -39.86
N PRO A 335 11.50 37.88 -39.97
CA PRO A 335 10.59 36.81 -39.49
C PRO A 335 9.68 36.20 -40.60
N GLY A 336 8.70 35.34 -40.27
CA GLY A 336 7.51 35.15 -41.15
C GLY A 336 6.59 33.94 -40.90
N SER A 337 5.32 34.20 -40.57
CA SER A 337 4.23 33.19 -40.45
C SER A 337 3.59 32.82 -41.80
N ARG A 338 2.97 31.63 -41.91
CA ARG A 338 1.82 31.40 -42.81
C ARG A 338 0.95 30.20 -42.39
N SER A 339 -0.36 30.39 -42.51
CA SER A 339 -1.43 29.39 -42.36
C SER A 339 -2.04 29.07 -43.72
N LYS A 340 -2.63 27.88 -43.91
CA LYS A 340 -3.78 27.69 -44.80
C LYS A 340 -4.58 26.41 -44.52
N SER A 341 -5.90 26.56 -44.57
CA SER A 341 -6.94 25.52 -44.53
C SER A 341 -7.51 25.27 -45.93
N GLU A 342 -8.15 24.12 -46.18
CA GLU A 342 -9.44 24.05 -46.89
C GLU A 342 -10.12 22.66 -46.80
N PHE A 343 -11.46 22.66 -46.95
CA PHE A 343 -12.42 21.55 -46.83
C PHE A 343 -13.00 21.18 -48.22
N TYR A 344 -13.69 20.04 -48.38
CA TYR A 344 -15.13 19.98 -48.80
C TYR A 344 -15.72 18.53 -48.85
N TYR A 345 -17.06 18.45 -48.83
CA TYR A 345 -17.96 17.28 -48.64
C TYR A 345 -18.26 16.50 -49.97
N THR A 346 -18.93 15.33 -50.05
CA THR A 346 -20.35 14.98 -49.68
C THR A 346 -20.70 13.45 -49.72
N LEU A 347 -21.94 13.09 -49.33
CA LEU A 347 -22.49 11.73 -49.06
C LEU A 347 -23.16 11.00 -50.26
N ASN A 348 -23.27 9.64 -50.23
CA ASN A 348 -24.52 8.87 -49.90
C ASN A 348 -24.55 7.36 -50.33
N GLY A 349 -25.09 6.48 -49.45
CA GLY A 349 -25.74 5.17 -49.75
C GLY A 349 -24.86 3.92 -50.05
N SER A 350 -25.25 2.65 -49.82
CA SER A 350 -26.41 2.01 -49.12
C SER A 350 -26.20 0.48 -48.97
N SER A 351 -26.51 -0.16 -47.81
CA SER A 351 -26.70 -1.63 -47.58
C SER A 351 -25.48 -2.57 -47.86
N VAL A 352 -25.23 -3.73 -47.23
CA VAL A 352 -26.07 -4.83 -46.70
C VAL A 352 -25.43 -5.46 -45.44
N ASP A 353 -26.23 -6.16 -44.61
CA ASP A 353 -25.87 -6.85 -43.36
C ASP A 353 -24.67 -7.82 -43.39
N HIS A 354 -23.92 -7.86 -42.27
CA HIS A 354 -23.57 -9.11 -41.60
C HIS A 354 -23.55 -8.95 -40.07
N ARG A 355 -23.84 -10.04 -39.35
CA ARG A 355 -24.26 -10.04 -37.94
C ARG A 355 -23.27 -10.83 -37.06
N ALA A 356 -23.07 -10.33 -35.85
CA ALA A 356 -22.60 -11.02 -34.63
C ALA A 356 -21.09 -11.33 -34.42
N GLN A 357 -20.66 -10.98 -33.19
CA GLN A 357 -19.62 -11.61 -32.36
C GLN A 357 -18.14 -11.58 -32.82
N SER A 358 -17.39 -10.61 -32.30
CA SER A 358 -16.04 -10.85 -31.77
C SER A 358 -16.10 -10.90 -30.24
N LYS A 359 -15.63 -12.01 -29.66
CA LYS A 359 -15.55 -12.18 -28.19
C LYS A 359 -14.31 -11.42 -27.71
N ALA A 360 -14.48 -10.47 -26.79
CA ALA A 360 -13.36 -9.98 -26.00
C ALA A 360 -12.90 -11.07 -25.01
N LYS A 361 -11.72 -11.64 -25.28
CA LYS A 361 -10.83 -12.35 -24.36
C LYS A 361 -9.47 -11.70 -24.63
N SER A 362 -8.73 -11.24 -23.63
CA SER A 362 -7.97 -12.07 -22.69
C SER A 362 -8.18 -11.64 -21.22
N THR A 363 -8.47 -12.60 -20.34
CA THR A 363 -8.56 -12.39 -18.87
C THR A 363 -7.63 -13.36 -18.11
N TRP A 364 -6.81 -14.10 -18.85
CA TRP A 364 -6.30 -15.40 -18.42
C TRP A 364 -5.07 -15.34 -17.51
N TYR A 365 -4.22 -14.32 -17.63
CA TYR A 365 -2.94 -14.29 -16.89
C TYR A 365 -3.08 -14.14 -15.37
N ILE A 366 -4.20 -13.60 -14.87
CA ILE A 366 -4.43 -13.48 -13.42
C ILE A 366 -5.29 -14.64 -12.86
N ASP A 367 -5.79 -15.55 -13.70
CA ASP A 367 -6.64 -16.64 -13.23
C ASP A 367 -5.83 -17.86 -12.74
N GLU A 368 -4.61 -18.07 -13.24
CA GLU A 368 -3.79 -19.27 -12.92
C GLU A 368 -3.03 -19.16 -11.59
N ALA A 369 -2.53 -17.98 -11.23
CA ALA A 369 -1.88 -17.74 -9.92
C ALA A 369 -2.87 -17.87 -8.73
N PHE A 370 -4.17 -17.87 -9.01
CA PHE A 370 -5.24 -18.05 -8.04
C PHE A 370 -6.02 -19.36 -8.30
N GLY A 371 -5.35 -20.42 -8.76
CA GLY A 371 -5.95 -21.74 -9.01
C GLY A 371 -6.69 -22.30 -7.79
N GLY A 372 -8.02 -22.11 -7.73
CA GLY A 372 -8.89 -22.46 -6.60
C GLY A 372 -9.33 -21.29 -5.70
N TYR A 373 -8.91 -20.05 -5.98
CA TYR A 373 -9.22 -18.81 -5.25
C TYR A 373 -9.93 -17.75 -6.11
N LEU A 374 -10.46 -18.12 -7.27
CA LEU A 374 -11.28 -17.25 -8.11
C LEU A 374 -12.66 -17.01 -7.48
N SER A 375 -13.21 -15.81 -7.70
CA SER A 375 -14.60 -15.49 -7.34
C SER A 375 -15.47 -15.39 -8.59
N GLU A 376 -16.63 -16.03 -8.55
CA GLU A 376 -17.61 -16.08 -9.64
C GLU A 376 -18.19 -14.69 -9.94
N VAL A 377 -18.83 -14.55 -11.11
CA VAL A 377 -19.56 -13.34 -11.51
C VAL A 377 -21.06 -13.59 -11.33
N VAL A 378 -21.68 -12.85 -10.41
CA VAL A 378 -23.09 -13.01 -10.05
C VAL A 378 -23.89 -11.85 -10.64
N ASN A 379 -24.64 -12.12 -11.70
CA ASN A 379 -25.46 -11.12 -12.39
C ASN A 379 -26.79 -10.79 -11.67
N GLU A 380 -27.25 -11.68 -10.80
CA GLU A 380 -28.51 -11.54 -10.07
C GLU A 380 -28.39 -10.51 -8.94
N ASN A 381 -29.35 -9.59 -8.84
CA ASN A 381 -29.36 -8.57 -7.79
C ASN A 381 -29.50 -9.26 -6.43
N THR A 382 -28.42 -9.25 -5.63
CA THR A 382 -28.35 -10.00 -4.37
C THR A 382 -28.51 -9.04 -3.19
N PRO A 383 -29.64 -9.00 -2.47
CA PRO A 383 -29.76 -8.23 -1.24
C PRO A 383 -28.84 -8.80 -0.14
N PRO A 384 -28.41 -8.00 0.84
CA PRO A 384 -27.62 -8.51 1.96
C PRO A 384 -28.42 -9.54 2.77
N ARG A 385 -27.77 -10.66 3.13
CA ARG A 385 -28.35 -11.65 4.05
C ARG A 385 -28.02 -11.23 5.48
N THR A 386 -29.04 -10.94 6.28
CA THR A 386 -28.89 -10.58 7.69
C THR A 386 -28.98 -11.81 8.60
N GLU A 387 -28.65 -11.64 9.87
CA GLU A 387 -28.76 -12.67 10.91
C GLU A 387 -27.99 -13.97 10.56
N ASN A 388 -28.52 -15.14 10.93
CA ASN A 388 -27.81 -16.41 10.83
C ASN A 388 -27.55 -16.83 9.38
N ASP A 389 -28.48 -16.56 8.46
CA ASP A 389 -28.38 -16.91 7.03
C ASP A 389 -27.22 -16.19 6.31
N GLY A 390 -26.84 -15.00 6.81
CA GLY A 390 -25.63 -14.30 6.38
C GLY A 390 -24.37 -14.82 7.07
N LEU A 391 -24.47 -15.20 8.35
CA LEU A 391 -23.35 -15.66 9.17
C LEU A 391 -22.67 -16.91 8.60
N GLU A 392 -23.44 -17.94 8.25
CA GLU A 392 -22.91 -19.22 7.73
C GLU A 392 -22.13 -19.04 6.43
N VAL A 393 -22.54 -18.09 5.59
CA VAL A 393 -21.87 -17.77 4.33
C VAL A 393 -20.64 -16.90 4.55
N MET A 394 -20.71 -15.92 5.45
CA MET A 394 -19.71 -14.85 5.56
C MET A 394 -18.56 -15.15 6.53
N VAL A 395 -18.71 -16.09 7.47
CA VAL A 395 -17.71 -16.35 8.53
C VAL A 395 -16.69 -17.41 8.12
N GLY A 396 -15.41 -17.17 8.46
CA GLY A 396 -14.32 -18.13 8.35
C GLY A 396 -13.01 -17.57 7.79
N LYS A 397 -12.01 -18.44 7.63
CA LYS A 397 -10.85 -18.18 6.75
C LYS A 397 -11.28 -18.24 5.29
N LYS A 398 -10.59 -17.51 4.41
CA LYS A 398 -10.96 -17.36 2.99
C LYS A 398 -12.37 -16.78 2.84
N LYS A 399 -12.67 -15.75 3.63
CA LYS A 399 -13.94 -15.02 3.60
C LYS A 399 -13.70 -13.51 3.66
N GLY A 400 -14.65 -12.75 3.13
CA GLY A 400 -14.52 -11.32 2.85
C GLY A 400 -13.77 -11.03 1.55
N ILE A 401 -13.28 -9.80 1.43
CA ILE A 401 -12.55 -9.33 0.24
C ILE A 401 -11.06 -9.65 0.42
N GLN A 402 -10.45 -10.34 -0.55
CA GLN A 402 -9.02 -10.65 -0.53
C GLN A 402 -8.16 -9.42 -0.80
N GLY A 403 -7.26 -9.08 0.14
CA GLY A 403 -6.34 -7.96 -0.01
C GLY A 403 -5.08 -8.30 -0.81
N HIS A 404 -4.53 -7.32 -1.53
CA HIS A 404 -3.36 -7.45 -2.39
C HIS A 404 -2.75 -6.06 -2.69
N TYR A 405 -1.44 -5.89 -2.46
CA TYR A 405 -0.69 -4.63 -2.63
C TYR A 405 -1.38 -3.39 -2.02
N ASN A 406 -1.23 -3.23 -0.69
CA ASN A 406 -1.70 -2.06 0.06
C ASN A 406 -3.21 -1.76 -0.11
N SER A 407 -4.05 -2.80 -0.23
CA SER A 407 -5.44 -2.62 -0.62
C SER A 407 -6.46 -2.41 0.50
N CYS A 408 -6.06 -2.62 1.75
CA CYS A 408 -6.98 -2.71 2.89
C CYS A 408 -7.89 -1.49 3.08
N TYR A 409 -7.47 -0.29 2.65
CA TYR A 409 -8.31 0.92 2.64
C TYR A 409 -9.58 0.75 1.77
N LEU A 410 -9.44 0.07 0.63
CA LEU A 410 -10.52 -0.20 -0.32
C LEU A 410 -11.30 -1.43 0.14
N ASP A 411 -10.60 -2.51 0.47
CA ASP A 411 -11.22 -3.79 0.87
C ASP A 411 -12.13 -3.60 2.08
N SER A 412 -11.63 -2.96 3.13
CA SER A 412 -12.37 -2.74 4.37
C SER A 412 -13.52 -1.75 4.19
N THR A 413 -13.35 -0.72 3.35
CA THR A 413 -14.41 0.26 3.07
C THR A 413 -15.55 -0.38 2.26
N LEU A 414 -15.24 -1.15 1.21
CA LEU A 414 -16.25 -1.90 0.46
C LEU A 414 -16.95 -2.94 1.34
N PHE A 415 -16.20 -3.64 2.20
CA PHE A 415 -16.77 -4.61 3.14
C PHE A 415 -17.71 -3.93 4.14
N CYS A 416 -17.32 -2.80 4.75
CA CYS A 416 -18.20 -2.00 5.60
C CYS A 416 -19.52 -1.62 4.91
N LEU A 417 -19.44 -1.07 3.68
CA LEU A 417 -20.59 -0.49 2.99
C LEU A 417 -21.58 -1.51 2.43
N PHE A 418 -21.09 -2.67 1.95
CA PHE A 418 -21.90 -3.56 1.11
C PHE A 418 -22.08 -4.99 1.64
N SER A 419 -21.37 -5.43 2.69
CA SER A 419 -21.51 -6.80 3.22
C SER A 419 -22.93 -7.07 3.75
N PHE A 420 -23.35 -6.31 4.76
CA PHE A 420 -24.68 -6.41 5.39
C PHE A 420 -25.54 -5.15 5.21
N GLY A 421 -24.93 -4.03 4.77
CA GLY A 421 -25.65 -2.78 4.47
C GLY A 421 -26.35 -2.82 3.11
N SER A 422 -27.57 -2.29 3.06
CA SER A 422 -28.38 -2.06 1.84
C SER A 422 -28.45 -0.59 1.42
N VAL A 423 -27.95 0.32 2.27
CA VAL A 423 -28.21 1.77 2.18
C VAL A 423 -27.64 2.43 0.91
N LEU A 424 -26.63 1.82 0.28
CA LEU A 424 -26.03 2.26 -0.98
C LEU A 424 -26.37 1.38 -2.19
N ASP A 425 -27.29 0.41 -2.07
CA ASP A 425 -27.66 -0.46 -3.20
C ASP A 425 -28.34 0.31 -4.34
N THR A 426 -28.93 1.49 -4.05
CA THR A 426 -29.41 2.44 -5.08
C THR A 426 -28.31 2.81 -6.07
N VAL A 427 -27.06 2.93 -5.61
CA VAL A 427 -25.89 3.27 -6.45
C VAL A 427 -25.56 2.11 -7.41
N LEU A 428 -25.69 0.88 -6.94
CA LEU A 428 -25.46 -0.33 -7.73
C LEU A 428 -26.54 -0.55 -8.81
N LEU A 429 -27.74 -0.03 -8.57
CA LEU A 429 -28.93 -0.24 -9.40
C LEU A 429 -29.33 0.97 -10.28
N ARG A 430 -28.76 2.17 -10.05
CA ARG A 430 -29.09 3.38 -10.80
C ARG A 430 -28.82 3.20 -12.31
N PRO A 431 -29.78 3.49 -13.22
CA PRO A 431 -29.50 3.44 -14.65
C PRO A 431 -28.53 4.55 -15.08
N ARG A 432 -27.70 4.27 -16.10
CA ARG A 432 -26.81 5.26 -16.71
C ARG A 432 -27.62 6.40 -17.34
N SER A 433 -27.26 7.62 -16.99
CA SER A 433 -27.78 8.88 -17.53
C SER A 433 -26.85 9.48 -18.58
N LYS A 434 -27.29 10.54 -19.26
CA LYS A 434 -26.48 11.28 -20.23
C LYS A 434 -25.36 12.14 -19.60
N THR A 435 -25.42 12.35 -18.28
CA THR A 435 -24.45 13.15 -17.50
C THR A 435 -23.36 12.30 -16.84
N ASP A 436 -23.43 10.98 -16.97
CA ASP A 436 -22.47 10.04 -16.39
C ASP A 436 -21.22 9.87 -17.27
N VAL A 437 -20.08 9.66 -16.60
CA VAL A 437 -18.78 9.46 -17.25
C VAL A 437 -18.72 8.17 -18.08
N GLU A 438 -17.71 8.04 -18.93
CA GLU A 438 -17.54 6.88 -19.81
C GLU A 438 -17.48 5.56 -19.04
N TYR A 439 -16.59 5.50 -18.03
CA TYR A 439 -16.36 4.32 -17.17
C TYR A 439 -17.49 4.02 -16.16
N TYR A 440 -18.56 4.83 -16.11
CA TYR A 440 -19.66 4.66 -15.15
C TYR A 440 -20.23 3.25 -15.17
N LYS A 441 -20.52 2.75 -16.38
CA LYS A 441 -21.21 1.45 -16.53
C LYS A 441 -20.28 0.28 -16.23
N GLU A 442 -19.03 0.36 -16.67
CA GLU A 442 -17.98 -0.60 -16.35
C GLU A 442 -17.77 -0.71 -14.84
N THR A 443 -17.65 0.43 -14.14
CA THR A 443 -17.46 0.47 -12.68
C THR A 443 -18.68 -0.05 -11.93
N GLN A 444 -19.89 0.35 -12.32
CA GLN A 444 -21.13 -0.12 -11.69
C GLN A 444 -21.31 -1.63 -11.85
N ASP A 445 -21.11 -2.16 -13.05
CA ASP A 445 -21.29 -3.59 -13.28
C ASP A 445 -20.17 -4.40 -12.60
N LEU A 446 -18.92 -3.95 -12.63
CA LEU A 446 -17.84 -4.56 -11.84
C LEU A 446 -18.17 -4.60 -10.34
N LEU A 447 -18.54 -3.45 -9.76
CA LEU A 447 -18.84 -3.34 -8.34
C LEU A 447 -20.04 -4.20 -7.94
N ARG A 448 -21.10 -4.22 -8.76
CA ARG A 448 -22.28 -5.03 -8.49
C ARG A 448 -22.04 -6.52 -8.71
N THR A 449 -21.59 -6.94 -9.90
CA THR A 449 -21.63 -8.35 -10.32
C THR A 449 -20.35 -9.13 -10.06
N GLU A 450 -19.18 -8.48 -9.98
CA GLU A 450 -17.91 -9.17 -9.66
C GLU A 450 -17.44 -8.96 -8.21
N ILE A 451 -18.03 -8.02 -7.46
CA ILE A 451 -17.63 -7.69 -6.07
C ILE A 451 -18.79 -7.88 -5.08
N VAL A 452 -19.84 -7.06 -5.12
CA VAL A 452 -20.89 -7.05 -4.09
C VAL A 452 -21.77 -8.30 -4.10
N ASN A 453 -22.30 -8.69 -5.27
CA ASN A 453 -23.13 -9.91 -5.35
C ASN A 453 -22.33 -11.17 -4.98
N PRO A 454 -21.08 -11.40 -5.48
CA PRO A 454 -20.29 -12.56 -5.06
C PRO A 454 -19.93 -12.55 -3.57
N LEU A 455 -19.65 -11.38 -2.99
CA LEU A 455 -19.44 -11.24 -1.55
C LEU A 455 -20.66 -11.72 -0.77
N ARG A 456 -21.88 -11.30 -1.16
CA ARG A 456 -23.13 -11.65 -0.47
C ARG A 456 -23.59 -13.10 -0.68
N ILE A 457 -23.28 -13.73 -1.82
CA ILE A 457 -23.65 -15.14 -2.08
C ILE A 457 -22.63 -16.15 -1.56
N HIS A 458 -21.34 -15.94 -1.82
CA HIS A 458 -20.29 -16.93 -1.56
C HIS A 458 -19.43 -16.57 -0.32
N GLY A 459 -19.58 -15.35 0.19
CA GLY A 459 -18.80 -14.83 1.31
C GLY A 459 -17.36 -14.48 0.96
N TYR A 460 -16.99 -14.39 -0.32
CA TYR A 460 -15.60 -14.21 -0.75
C TYR A 460 -15.48 -13.48 -2.09
N VAL A 461 -14.50 -12.59 -2.20
CA VAL A 461 -14.13 -11.88 -3.46
C VAL A 461 -12.62 -11.98 -3.67
N CYS A 462 -12.20 -12.35 -4.87
CA CYS A 462 -10.79 -12.47 -5.26
C CYS A 462 -10.15 -11.09 -5.50
N ALA A 463 -8.88 -10.95 -5.12
CA ALA A 463 -8.10 -9.71 -5.27
C ALA A 463 -8.04 -9.21 -6.72
N THR A 464 -8.17 -10.11 -7.71
CA THR A 464 -8.18 -9.76 -9.14
C THR A 464 -9.32 -8.80 -9.49
N LYS A 465 -10.49 -8.94 -8.85
CA LYS A 465 -11.66 -8.07 -9.05
C LYS A 465 -11.43 -6.67 -8.45
N ILE A 466 -10.75 -6.63 -7.31
CA ILE A 466 -10.31 -5.37 -6.67
C ILE A 466 -9.24 -4.67 -7.52
N MET A 467 -8.32 -5.42 -8.12
CA MET A 467 -7.31 -4.85 -9.02
C MET A 467 -7.93 -4.31 -10.31
N LYS A 468 -8.97 -4.93 -10.87
CA LYS A 468 -9.78 -4.32 -11.95
C LYS A 468 -10.33 -2.96 -11.52
N LEU A 469 -10.91 -2.86 -10.31
CA LEU A 469 -11.47 -1.60 -9.81
C LEU A 469 -10.37 -0.53 -9.63
N ARG A 470 -9.22 -0.90 -9.06
CA ARG A 470 -8.04 -0.02 -8.94
C ARG A 470 -7.58 0.53 -10.30
N ARG A 471 -7.53 -0.30 -11.33
CA ARG A 471 -7.20 0.12 -12.70
C ARG A 471 -8.21 1.10 -13.29
N ILE A 472 -9.48 1.04 -12.91
CA ILE A 472 -10.48 2.04 -13.33
C ILE A 472 -10.33 3.34 -12.53
N LEU A 473 -10.06 3.26 -11.23
CA LEU A 473 -9.77 4.43 -10.39
C LEU A 473 -8.55 5.22 -10.93
N GLU A 474 -7.47 4.52 -11.28
CA GLU A 474 -6.23 5.09 -11.87
C GLU A 474 -6.44 5.77 -13.24
N LYS A 475 -7.50 5.41 -13.99
CA LYS A 475 -7.84 6.07 -15.28
C LYS A 475 -8.50 7.44 -15.10
N VAL A 476 -8.92 7.82 -13.90
CA VAL A 476 -9.55 9.11 -13.62
C VAL A 476 -8.45 10.15 -13.41
N GLU A 477 -8.42 11.22 -14.21
CA GLU A 477 -7.33 12.24 -14.24
C GLU A 477 -6.98 12.90 -12.88
N ALA A 478 -7.82 12.73 -11.84
CA ALA A 478 -7.60 13.24 -10.49
C ALA A 478 -6.92 12.23 -9.54
N ALA A 479 -6.63 11.01 -9.99
CA ALA A 479 -6.22 9.88 -9.17
C ALA A 479 -4.89 9.30 -9.67
N SER A 480 -3.95 9.01 -8.76
CA SER A 480 -2.70 8.32 -9.09
C SER A 480 -2.23 7.42 -7.94
N GLY A 481 -1.58 6.30 -8.24
CA GLY A 481 -1.06 5.35 -7.25
C GLY A 481 -2.11 4.42 -6.62
N PHE A 482 -3.34 4.37 -7.14
CA PHE A 482 -4.39 3.46 -6.64
C PHE A 482 -4.04 1.98 -6.85
N THR A 483 -3.17 1.69 -7.81
CA THR A 483 -2.70 0.33 -8.13
C THR A 483 -1.56 -0.18 -7.25
N SER A 484 -0.85 0.69 -6.51
CA SER A 484 0.40 0.34 -5.80
C SER A 484 0.56 0.93 -4.39
N GLU A 485 -0.06 2.08 -4.11
CA GLU A 485 0.10 2.82 -2.86
C GLU A 485 -1.06 2.58 -1.88
N GLU A 486 -0.79 2.75 -0.59
CA GLU A 486 -1.82 2.93 0.43
C GLU A 486 -2.45 4.32 0.24
N LYS A 487 -3.78 4.38 0.15
CA LYS A 487 -4.55 5.64 0.07
C LYS A 487 -5.51 5.75 1.26
N ASP A 488 -6.05 6.95 1.46
CA ASP A 488 -7.06 7.19 2.48
C ASP A 488 -8.47 6.82 1.97
N PRO A 489 -9.33 6.21 2.81
CA PRO A 489 -10.71 5.86 2.45
C PRO A 489 -11.53 7.04 1.89
N GLU A 490 -11.27 8.25 2.36
CA GLU A 490 -11.86 9.52 1.94
C GLU A 490 -11.57 9.82 0.47
N GLU A 491 -10.33 9.60 0.02
CA GLU A 491 -9.91 9.81 -1.36
C GLU A 491 -10.62 8.79 -2.28
N PHE A 492 -10.63 7.53 -1.87
CA PHE A 492 -11.35 6.45 -2.54
C PHE A 492 -12.86 6.73 -2.67
N LEU A 493 -13.53 7.12 -1.57
CA LEU A 493 -14.96 7.43 -1.56
C LEU A 493 -15.28 8.63 -2.46
N ASN A 494 -14.45 9.68 -2.44
CA ASN A 494 -14.63 10.84 -3.31
C ASN A 494 -14.48 10.46 -4.80
N ILE A 495 -13.45 9.70 -5.19
CA ILE A 495 -13.29 9.29 -6.59
C ILE A 495 -14.44 8.38 -7.03
N LEU A 496 -14.78 7.37 -6.22
CA LEU A 496 -15.85 6.42 -6.54
C LEU A 496 -17.22 7.10 -6.63
N PHE A 497 -17.61 7.90 -5.65
CA PHE A 497 -18.96 8.49 -5.57
C PHE A 497 -19.08 9.80 -6.35
N HIS A 498 -18.11 10.72 -6.24
CA HIS A 498 -18.20 12.03 -6.88
C HIS A 498 -17.81 12.00 -8.36
N HIS A 499 -16.68 11.38 -8.69
CA HIS A 499 -16.12 11.45 -10.05
C HIS A 499 -16.70 10.37 -10.97
N ILE A 500 -16.80 9.12 -10.50
CA ILE A 500 -17.25 8.00 -11.33
C ILE A 500 -18.77 7.79 -11.25
N LEU A 501 -19.30 7.43 -10.08
CA LEU A 501 -20.69 6.96 -9.94
C LEU A 501 -21.72 8.10 -9.84
N ARG A 502 -21.27 9.36 -9.76
CA ARG A 502 -22.11 10.57 -9.67
C ARG A 502 -23.27 10.38 -8.68
N VAL A 503 -22.92 9.94 -7.46
CA VAL A 503 -23.87 9.68 -6.39
C VAL A 503 -24.30 11.01 -5.79
N ASP A 504 -25.59 11.17 -5.53
CA ASP A 504 -26.10 12.34 -4.81
C ASP A 504 -25.39 12.45 -3.44
N PRO A 505 -25.00 13.66 -2.99
CA PRO A 505 -24.31 13.87 -1.72
C PRO A 505 -25.09 13.26 -0.55
N LEU A 506 -24.44 12.38 0.22
CA LEU A 506 -25.08 11.69 1.34
C LEU A 506 -25.44 12.66 2.47
N LEU A 507 -24.66 13.73 2.63
CA LEU A 507 -24.81 14.74 3.66
C LEU A 507 -25.00 16.12 3.02
N LYS A 508 -26.04 16.82 3.48
CA LYS A 508 -26.30 18.23 3.16
C LYS A 508 -26.22 19.07 4.43
N LEU A 509 -25.12 19.80 4.59
CA LEU A 509 -24.81 20.58 5.79
C LEU A 509 -25.08 22.06 5.54
N ARG A 510 -25.72 22.74 6.49
CA ARG A 510 -25.91 24.19 6.48
C ARG A 510 -25.17 24.81 7.67
N SER A 511 -24.33 25.81 7.40
CA SER A 511 -23.84 26.72 8.44
C SER A 511 -24.74 27.96 8.51
N ALA A 512 -24.87 28.57 9.69
CA ALA A 512 -25.83 29.66 9.93
C ALA A 512 -25.75 30.79 8.88
N GLY A 513 -26.81 30.92 8.08
CA GLY A 513 -26.93 31.94 7.03
C GLY A 513 -26.12 31.68 5.75
N GLN A 514 -25.45 30.53 5.63
CA GLN A 514 -24.68 30.15 4.44
C GLN A 514 -25.49 29.21 3.51
N LYS A 515 -24.95 29.01 2.29
CA LYS A 515 -25.48 27.98 1.38
C LYS A 515 -25.24 26.58 1.97
N VAL A 516 -26.10 25.65 1.56
CA VAL A 516 -25.91 24.22 1.83
C VAL A 516 -24.60 23.76 1.18
N GLN A 517 -23.82 22.98 1.93
CA GLN A 517 -22.60 22.32 1.50
C GLN A 517 -22.86 20.81 1.38
N ASP A 518 -22.37 20.25 0.29
CA ASP A 518 -22.62 18.87 -0.11
C ASP A 518 -21.37 18.02 0.16
N CYS A 519 -21.50 16.90 0.88
CA CYS A 519 -20.41 15.96 1.13
C CYS A 519 -20.88 14.50 1.30
N TYR A 520 -19.94 13.56 1.26
CA TYR A 520 -20.20 12.12 1.42
C TYR A 520 -19.93 11.60 2.84
N PHE A 521 -19.11 12.31 3.60
CA PHE A 521 -18.74 12.00 4.98
C PHE A 521 -18.49 13.30 5.76
N TYR A 522 -18.57 13.23 7.08
CA TYR A 522 -18.30 14.35 7.98
C TYR A 522 -17.06 14.09 8.84
N GLN A 523 -16.10 15.02 8.80
CA GLN A 523 -14.92 14.98 9.67
C GLN A 523 -15.20 15.74 10.97
N ILE A 524 -14.94 15.10 12.11
CA ILE A 524 -15.05 15.72 13.43
C ILE A 524 -13.90 16.71 13.63
N PHE A 525 -14.26 17.99 13.80
CA PHE A 525 -13.35 19.09 14.09
C PHE A 525 -13.76 19.78 15.40
N MET A 526 -12.99 19.58 16.46
CA MET A 526 -13.26 20.21 17.75
C MET A 526 -12.00 20.33 18.62
N ASP A 527 -11.99 21.32 19.51
CA ASP A 527 -10.96 21.45 20.53
C ASP A 527 -11.15 20.39 21.63
N LYS A 528 -10.06 19.72 22.01
CA LYS A 528 -10.09 18.64 23.00
C LYS A 528 -10.62 19.15 24.35
N LYS A 529 -11.71 18.53 24.82
CA LYS A 529 -12.28 18.80 26.16
C LYS A 529 -11.64 17.90 27.20
N ASP A 530 -10.64 18.40 27.93
CA ASP A 530 -9.85 17.63 28.91
C ASP A 530 -10.67 16.92 30.01
N LYS A 531 -11.91 17.37 30.26
CA LYS A 531 -12.82 16.75 31.23
C LYS A 531 -13.39 15.40 30.78
N VAL A 532 -13.34 15.06 29.48
CA VAL A 532 -13.89 13.81 28.94
C VAL A 532 -12.78 12.98 28.33
N LEU A 533 -12.51 11.82 28.94
CA LEU A 533 -11.37 10.97 28.59
C LEU A 533 -11.72 9.88 27.56
N VAL A 534 -12.98 9.48 27.51
CA VAL A 534 -13.57 8.56 26.52
C VAL A 534 -14.89 9.18 26.04
N PRO A 535 -14.88 9.94 24.93
CA PRO A 535 -16.10 10.54 24.40
C PRO A 535 -16.91 9.53 23.57
N THR A 536 -18.23 9.72 23.52
CA THR A 536 -19.10 8.98 22.60
C THR A 536 -19.12 9.63 21.22
N SER A 537 -19.41 8.87 20.16
CA SER A 537 -19.59 9.42 18.80
C SER A 537 -20.72 10.46 18.75
N GLN A 538 -21.80 10.28 19.52
CA GLN A 538 -22.85 11.29 19.71
C GLN A 538 -22.28 12.61 20.24
N GLN A 539 -21.51 12.57 21.34
CA GLN A 539 -20.90 13.77 21.92
C GLN A 539 -19.92 14.44 20.96
N LEU A 540 -19.09 13.67 20.26
CA LEU A 540 -18.15 14.20 19.27
C LEU A 540 -18.89 14.90 18.11
N LEU A 541 -19.95 14.29 17.59
CA LEU A 541 -20.78 14.87 16.53
C LEU A 541 -21.44 16.17 17.00
N GLU A 542 -22.11 16.16 18.16
CA GLU A 542 -22.74 17.34 18.75
C GLU A 542 -21.73 18.47 18.97
N TRP A 543 -20.57 18.20 19.59
CA TRP A 543 -19.57 19.23 19.84
C TRP A 543 -18.99 19.82 18.55
N SER A 544 -18.77 18.99 17.54
CA SER A 544 -18.27 19.43 16.23
C SER A 544 -19.32 20.32 15.52
N PHE A 545 -20.59 19.91 15.53
CA PHE A 545 -21.69 20.69 14.95
C PHE A 545 -21.91 22.01 15.69
N ILE A 546 -21.89 21.99 17.03
CA ILE A 546 -22.00 23.19 17.85
C ILE A 546 -20.83 24.13 17.61
N ASN A 547 -19.59 23.63 17.57
CA ASN A 547 -18.41 24.46 17.37
C ASN A 547 -18.44 25.17 16.01
N SER A 548 -18.74 24.44 14.93
CA SER A 548 -18.78 24.95 13.56
C SER A 548 -20.11 25.62 13.16
N ASP A 549 -21.08 25.72 14.07
CA ASP A 549 -22.42 26.29 13.82
C ASP A 549 -23.15 25.60 12.65
N LEU A 550 -23.11 24.26 12.63
CA LEU A 550 -23.65 23.41 11.58
C LEU A 550 -24.97 22.75 11.97
N LYS A 551 -25.82 22.52 10.96
CA LYS A 551 -27.04 21.73 11.00
C LYS A 551 -27.16 20.87 9.74
N PHE A 552 -27.88 19.76 9.83
CA PHE A 552 -28.31 18.99 8.67
C PHE A 552 -29.52 19.67 8.01
N ALA A 553 -29.44 19.91 6.70
CA ALA A 553 -30.54 20.50 5.92
C ALA A 553 -31.66 19.48 5.62
N GLU A 554 -31.33 18.18 5.58
CA GLU A 554 -32.25 17.06 5.47
C GLU A 554 -31.69 15.86 6.25
N ALA A 555 -32.52 14.90 6.62
CA ALA A 555 -32.08 13.70 7.33
C ALA A 555 -31.32 12.76 6.37
N PRO A 556 -30.04 12.44 6.62
CA PRO A 556 -29.27 11.55 5.75
C PRO A 556 -29.73 10.10 5.88
N SER A 557 -29.74 9.36 4.77
CA SER A 557 -29.96 7.91 4.77
C SER A 557 -28.74 7.14 5.27
N CYS A 558 -27.54 7.60 4.90
CA CYS A 558 -26.25 7.09 5.33
C CYS A 558 -25.39 8.23 5.88
N LEU A 559 -24.85 8.08 7.09
CA LEU A 559 -23.98 9.06 7.75
C LEU A 559 -22.64 8.40 8.07
N ILE A 560 -21.60 8.81 7.34
CA ILE A 560 -20.21 8.40 7.57
C ILE A 560 -19.51 9.51 8.36
N ILE A 561 -18.98 9.17 9.53
CA ILE A 561 -18.30 10.11 10.44
C ILE A 561 -16.84 9.69 10.61
N GLN A 562 -15.91 10.55 10.18
CA GLN A 562 -14.47 10.37 10.41
C GLN A 562 -14.10 10.88 11.81
N MET A 563 -13.39 10.04 12.58
CA MET A 563 -12.97 10.30 13.96
C MET A 563 -11.81 11.31 14.01
N PRO A 564 -11.68 12.11 15.10
CA PRO A 564 -10.68 13.17 15.20
C PRO A 564 -9.24 12.61 15.35
N ARG A 565 -8.59 12.39 14.21
CA ARG A 565 -7.20 11.95 14.03
C ARG A 565 -6.44 12.96 13.18
N PHE A 566 -5.15 13.11 13.45
CA PHE A 566 -4.27 14.05 12.72
C PHE A 566 -3.02 13.30 12.25
N GLY A 567 -3.02 12.88 10.98
CA GLY A 567 -1.97 12.00 10.44
C GLY A 567 -1.99 10.60 11.07
N LYS A 568 -0.92 9.82 10.83
CA LYS A 568 -0.86 8.39 11.23
C LYS A 568 -0.65 8.16 12.73
N ASP A 569 0.03 9.08 13.42
CA ASP A 569 0.48 8.89 14.81
C ASP A 569 -0.40 9.58 15.88
N PHE A 570 -1.12 10.66 15.54
CA PHE A 570 -1.86 11.45 16.53
C PHE A 570 -3.36 11.10 16.55
N LYS A 571 -3.79 10.50 17.67
CA LYS A 571 -5.19 10.32 18.04
C LYS A 571 -5.56 11.35 19.10
N MET A 572 -6.65 12.11 18.93
CA MET A 572 -7.07 13.09 19.93
C MET A 572 -7.49 12.42 21.26
N PHE A 573 -8.09 11.23 21.16
CA PHE A 573 -8.53 10.40 22.29
C PHE A 573 -7.95 8.99 22.16
N ASN A 574 -7.58 8.39 23.30
CA ASN A 574 -7.01 7.04 23.34
C ASN A 574 -8.06 5.95 23.13
N LYS A 575 -9.32 6.24 23.47
CA LYS A 575 -10.52 5.43 23.21
C LYS A 575 -11.65 6.35 22.80
N ILE A 576 -12.49 5.88 21.89
CA ILE A 576 -13.75 6.51 21.52
C ILE A 576 -14.83 5.44 21.68
N PHE A 577 -15.99 5.81 22.23
CA PHE A 577 -17.14 4.92 22.31
C PHE A 577 -18.04 5.13 21.08
N PRO A 578 -18.10 4.18 20.12
CA PRO A 578 -19.04 4.30 19.02
C PRO A 578 -20.44 3.99 19.55
N SER A 579 -21.29 5.03 19.65
CA SER A 579 -22.69 4.88 20.02
C SER A 579 -23.38 3.91 19.06
N LEU A 580 -24.17 2.96 19.57
CA LEU A 580 -24.95 2.04 18.73
C LEU A 580 -26.08 2.76 17.98
N GLU A 581 -26.59 3.84 18.55
CA GLU A 581 -27.60 4.73 17.97
C GLU A 581 -27.10 6.18 18.05
N LEU A 582 -27.40 6.98 17.04
CA LEU A 582 -27.28 8.44 17.07
C LEU A 582 -28.66 9.09 16.99
N ASP A 583 -28.90 10.08 17.84
CA ASP A 583 -30.04 10.98 17.75
C ASP A 583 -29.61 12.27 17.06
N ILE A 584 -30.07 12.48 15.82
CA ILE A 584 -29.77 13.66 15.01
C ILE A 584 -30.90 14.69 15.03
N THR A 585 -31.96 14.48 15.82
CA THR A 585 -33.16 15.35 15.87
C THR A 585 -32.81 16.81 16.19
N ASP A 586 -31.91 17.02 17.15
CA ASP A 586 -31.46 18.37 17.56
C ASP A 586 -30.45 19.01 16.57
N LEU A 587 -29.92 18.21 15.64
CA LEU A 587 -28.94 18.63 14.62
C LEU A 587 -29.60 18.97 13.27
N LEU A 588 -30.88 18.68 13.08
CA LEU A 588 -31.65 19.03 11.88
C LEU A 588 -32.22 20.45 11.95
N ASP A 589 -32.18 21.19 10.82
CA ASP A 589 -32.69 22.57 10.72
C ASP A 589 -34.22 22.63 10.90
N ASP A 590 -34.97 22.06 9.96
CA ASP A 590 -36.40 22.32 9.75
C ASP A 590 -37.32 21.31 10.49
N THR A 591 -36.88 20.82 11.65
CA THR A 591 -37.55 19.74 12.41
C THR A 591 -38.18 20.26 13.72
N PRO A 592 -39.45 19.95 14.04
CA PRO A 592 -40.05 20.32 15.32
C PRO A 592 -39.36 19.64 16.49
N ARG A 593 -38.89 20.41 17.47
CA ARG A 593 -38.17 19.89 18.65
C ARG A 593 -38.92 20.14 19.95
N GLU A 594 -38.63 19.30 20.94
CA GLU A 594 -39.17 19.40 22.29
C GLU A 594 -38.41 20.44 23.14
N CYS A 595 -39.13 21.28 23.88
CA CYS A 595 -38.58 22.21 24.85
C CYS A 595 -38.06 21.47 26.09
N ARG A 596 -36.76 21.63 26.38
CA ARG A 596 -36.04 20.96 27.49
C ARG A 596 -36.50 21.33 28.91
N ILE A 597 -37.53 22.18 29.06
CA ILE A 597 -38.09 22.60 30.36
C ILE A 597 -39.53 22.09 30.57
N CYS A 598 -40.37 22.11 29.54
CA CYS A 598 -41.82 21.85 29.70
C CYS A 598 -42.41 20.82 28.73
N GLY A 599 -41.63 20.21 27.84
CA GLY A 599 -42.12 19.27 26.83
C GLY A 599 -42.93 19.88 25.67
N GLY A 600 -43.20 21.19 25.71
CA GLY A 600 -43.88 21.91 24.63
C GLY A 600 -42.99 22.18 23.42
N LEU A 601 -43.57 22.70 22.33
CA LEU A 601 -42.82 22.99 21.10
C LEU A 601 -41.72 24.03 21.34
N ALA A 602 -40.46 23.66 21.04
CA ALA A 602 -39.36 24.60 21.05
C ALA A 602 -39.43 25.54 19.84
N LEU A 603 -39.20 26.83 20.07
CA LEU A 603 -39.15 27.88 19.05
C LEU A 603 -37.80 28.61 19.00
N TYR A 604 -36.96 28.38 20.00
CA TYR A 604 -35.66 29.02 20.16
C TYR A 604 -34.61 27.98 20.55
N GLU A 605 -33.40 28.10 20.03
CA GLU A 605 -32.22 27.38 20.52
C GLU A 605 -31.15 28.37 21.01
N CYS A 606 -30.35 27.97 22.00
CA CYS A 606 -29.28 28.81 22.53
C CYS A 606 -27.98 28.01 22.68
N ARG A 607 -27.03 28.29 21.79
CA ARG A 607 -25.69 27.70 21.80
C ARG A 607 -24.92 27.99 23.09
N GLU A 608 -24.96 29.22 23.59
CA GLU A 608 -24.26 29.62 24.82
C GLU A 608 -24.83 28.91 26.07
N CYS A 609 -26.10 28.53 26.07
CA CYS A 609 -26.64 27.69 27.14
C CYS A 609 -26.12 26.24 27.12
N TYR A 610 -25.44 25.75 26.08
CA TYR A 610 -24.98 24.35 26.01
C TYR A 610 -24.00 23.97 27.13
N GLU A 611 -23.12 24.91 27.51
CA GLU A 611 -22.16 24.73 28.61
C GLU A 611 -22.82 24.80 30.01
N ASP A 612 -24.07 25.24 30.08
CA ASP A 612 -24.83 25.33 31.32
C ASP A 612 -25.23 23.93 31.81
N CYS A 613 -24.61 23.52 32.92
CA CYS A 613 -24.85 22.21 33.53
C CYS A 613 -26.14 22.16 34.37
N ASP A 614 -26.74 23.31 34.71
CA ASP A 614 -27.95 23.37 35.55
C ASP A 614 -29.22 23.00 34.73
N ILE A 615 -29.14 23.06 33.40
CA ILE A 615 -30.27 22.78 32.48
C ILE A 615 -29.92 21.60 31.58
N THR A 616 -30.46 20.41 31.89
CA THR A 616 -30.32 19.18 31.07
C THR A 616 -28.88 18.99 30.51
N PRO A 617 -27.87 18.78 31.38
CA PRO A 617 -26.47 18.79 30.99
C PRO A 617 -26.16 17.86 29.81
N GLY A 618 -25.20 18.28 28.97
CA GLY A 618 -24.78 17.54 27.78
C GLY A 618 -25.68 17.65 26.54
N LYS A 619 -26.95 18.05 26.67
CA LYS A 619 -27.87 18.18 25.51
C LYS A 619 -27.92 19.60 24.93
N ILE A 620 -28.29 19.70 23.65
CA ILE A 620 -28.61 20.96 22.98
C ILE A 620 -29.80 21.64 23.67
N LYS A 621 -29.68 22.96 23.90
CA LYS A 621 -30.65 23.74 24.66
C LYS A 621 -31.64 24.42 23.73
N GLN A 622 -32.88 23.95 23.77
CA GLN A 622 -33.99 24.54 23.03
C GLN A 622 -35.23 24.70 23.89
N PHE A 623 -35.96 25.78 23.62
CA PHE A 623 -36.97 26.33 24.50
C PHE A 623 -38.20 26.80 23.73
N CYS A 624 -39.40 26.60 24.30
CA CYS A 624 -40.58 27.34 23.87
C CYS A 624 -40.42 28.82 24.28
N GLU A 625 -41.19 29.73 23.69
CA GLU A 625 -41.10 31.17 23.92
C GLU A 625 -41.11 31.55 25.41
N LYS A 626 -42.04 30.99 26.20
CA LYS A 626 -42.17 31.27 27.64
C LYS A 626 -40.93 30.80 28.42
N CYS A 627 -40.48 29.57 28.18
CA CYS A 627 -39.31 29.02 28.85
C CYS A 627 -38.02 29.73 28.43
N ASN A 628 -37.90 30.16 27.17
CA ASN A 628 -36.77 30.92 26.67
C ASN A 628 -36.61 32.22 27.48
N THR A 629 -37.70 32.98 27.65
CA THR A 629 -37.70 34.21 28.47
C THR A 629 -37.29 33.92 29.92
N GLN A 630 -37.84 32.90 30.57
CA GLN A 630 -37.50 32.58 31.96
C GLN A 630 -36.04 32.16 32.15
N VAL A 631 -35.50 31.34 31.24
CA VAL A 631 -34.09 30.88 31.29
C VAL A 631 -33.12 32.06 31.16
N HIS A 632 -33.41 33.00 30.26
CA HIS A 632 -32.57 34.17 29.96
C HIS A 632 -32.82 35.39 30.86
N LEU A 633 -33.82 35.36 31.76
CA LEU A 633 -33.92 36.31 32.86
C LEU A 633 -32.86 36.05 33.96
N HIS A 634 -32.29 34.85 34.02
CA HIS A 634 -31.28 34.49 35.00
C HIS A 634 -29.97 35.30 34.80
N PRO A 635 -29.36 35.88 35.86
CA PRO A 635 -28.19 36.76 35.71
C PRO A 635 -27.02 36.18 34.92
N ARG A 636 -26.74 34.88 35.04
CA ARG A 636 -25.67 34.19 34.29
C ARG A 636 -25.95 34.07 32.78
N ARG A 637 -27.22 34.09 32.37
CA ARG A 637 -27.68 33.78 31.01
C ARG A 637 -28.25 34.99 30.26
N LYS A 638 -28.35 36.14 30.92
CA LYS A 638 -28.96 37.37 30.39
C LYS A 638 -28.24 37.95 29.17
N SER A 639 -26.95 37.66 29.01
CA SER A 639 -26.13 38.05 27.86
C SER A 639 -26.21 37.08 26.68
N HIS A 640 -26.80 35.89 26.84
CA HIS A 640 -26.73 34.85 25.81
C HIS A 640 -27.56 35.20 24.58
N ARG A 641 -27.02 34.94 23.40
CA ARG A 641 -27.71 35.05 22.12
C ARG A 641 -28.42 33.74 21.79
N TYR A 642 -29.74 33.76 21.78
CA TYR A 642 -30.58 32.68 21.26
C TYR A 642 -31.03 32.96 19.82
N VAL A 643 -31.23 31.91 19.04
CA VAL A 643 -31.68 31.94 17.64
C VAL A 643 -33.08 31.35 17.56
N LYS A 644 -33.92 31.88 16.67
CA LYS A 644 -35.26 31.33 16.42
C LYS A 644 -35.17 30.15 15.46
N LEU A 645 -35.79 29.02 15.82
CA LEU A 645 -35.85 27.83 14.98
C LEU A 645 -36.79 28.04 13.78
N SER A 646 -36.37 27.53 12.62
CA SER A 646 -37.20 27.42 11.43
C SER A 646 -38.08 26.18 11.55
N ILE A 647 -39.40 26.34 11.53
CA ILE A 647 -40.34 25.21 11.61
C ILE A 647 -41.39 25.39 10.51
N PRO A 648 -41.52 24.44 9.56
CA PRO A 648 -42.58 24.44 8.57
C PRO A 648 -43.97 24.47 9.23
N LYS A 649 -44.89 25.26 8.68
CA LYS A 649 -46.22 25.49 9.29
C LYS A 649 -47.05 24.21 9.35
N GLU A 650 -46.88 23.35 8.35
CA GLU A 650 -47.53 22.06 8.20
C GLU A 650 -47.14 21.12 9.35
N LEU A 651 -45.86 21.13 9.74
CA LEU A 651 -45.34 20.35 10.87
C LEU A 651 -45.73 20.98 12.22
N GLN A 652 -45.80 22.30 12.29
CA GLN A 652 -46.28 22.99 13.49
C GLN A 652 -47.75 22.63 13.80
N GLU A 653 -48.62 22.55 12.78
CA GLU A 653 -49.99 22.10 12.96
C GLU A 653 -50.10 20.60 13.29
N SER A 654 -49.25 19.73 12.73
CA SER A 654 -49.30 18.29 13.03
C SER A 654 -48.93 18.01 14.48
N VAL A 655 -47.87 18.64 15.00
CA VAL A 655 -47.44 18.52 16.41
C VAL A 655 -48.54 19.01 17.36
N TRP A 656 -49.23 20.11 17.05
CA TRP A 656 -50.34 20.61 17.86
C TRP A 656 -51.59 19.69 17.84
N ARG A 657 -51.79 18.90 16.79
CA ARG A 657 -52.92 17.97 16.68
C ARG A 657 -52.62 16.57 17.25
N GLN A 658 -51.38 16.12 17.17
CA GLN A 658 -50.99 14.74 17.52
C GLN A 658 -50.11 14.62 18.78
N GLY A 659 -49.47 15.70 19.23
CA GLY A 659 -48.62 15.71 20.43
C GLY A 659 -47.32 14.91 20.31
N PHE A 660 -46.95 14.48 19.10
CA PHE A 660 -45.76 13.66 18.85
C PHE A 660 -44.68 14.47 18.12
N TYR A 661 -43.42 14.32 18.55
CA TYR A 661 -42.27 14.93 17.89
C TYR A 661 -41.56 13.88 17.02
N PRO A 662 -41.15 14.20 15.79
CA PRO A 662 -40.39 13.27 14.97
C PRO A 662 -38.99 13.07 15.57
N HIS A 663 -38.71 11.86 16.04
CA HIS A 663 -37.37 11.46 16.48
C HIS A 663 -36.63 10.81 15.32
N GLN A 664 -35.51 11.42 14.91
CA GLN A 664 -34.68 10.90 13.83
C GLN A 664 -33.44 10.21 14.42
N GLN A 665 -33.53 8.89 14.54
CA GLN A 665 -32.42 8.04 14.95
C GLN A 665 -31.71 7.39 13.75
N MET A 666 -30.41 7.11 13.92
CA MET A 666 -29.60 6.32 12.99
C MET A 666 -28.87 5.21 13.74
N GLU A 667 -28.79 4.02 13.16
CA GLU A 667 -28.13 2.86 13.75
C GLU A 667 -26.72 2.68 13.20
N LEU A 668 -25.77 2.37 14.07
CA LEU A 668 -24.40 2.00 13.72
C LEU A 668 -24.38 0.63 13.04
N PHE A 669 -23.95 0.56 11.77
CA PHE A 669 -23.84 -0.69 11.03
C PHE A 669 -22.39 -1.11 10.75
N ALA A 670 -21.44 -0.17 10.71
CA ALA A 670 -20.03 -0.49 10.52
C ALA A 670 -19.07 0.50 11.21
N VAL A 671 -17.89 0.01 11.61
CA VAL A 671 -16.76 0.81 12.08
C VAL A 671 -15.51 0.39 11.32
N LEU A 672 -14.95 1.31 10.53
CA LEU A 672 -13.65 1.15 9.90
C LEU A 672 -12.57 1.57 10.90
N CYS A 673 -11.57 0.72 11.12
CA CYS A 673 -10.47 0.96 12.07
C CYS A 673 -9.11 0.95 11.36
N ILE A 674 -8.13 1.70 11.88
CA ILE A 674 -6.73 1.68 11.43
C ILE A 674 -5.76 1.60 12.61
N GLU A 675 -4.85 0.61 12.55
CA GLU A 675 -3.64 0.56 13.37
C GLU A 675 -2.43 0.72 12.44
N THR A 676 -1.64 1.78 12.66
CA THR A 676 -0.49 2.28 11.86
C THR A 676 -0.72 2.53 10.37
N SER A 677 -1.01 1.49 9.59
CA SER A 677 -1.13 1.49 8.12
C SER A 677 -1.95 0.31 7.61
N HIS A 678 -2.77 -0.30 8.47
CA HIS A 678 -3.61 -1.45 8.11
C HIS A 678 -5.05 -1.21 8.56
N TYR A 679 -5.91 -1.01 7.56
CA TYR A 679 -7.34 -0.85 7.72
C TYR A 679 -8.03 -2.20 7.91
N VAL A 680 -8.99 -2.25 8.84
CA VAL A 680 -9.84 -3.42 9.12
C VAL A 680 -11.27 -2.96 9.41
N ALA A 681 -12.25 -3.84 9.21
CA ALA A 681 -13.66 -3.52 9.40
C ALA A 681 -14.27 -4.27 10.59
N PHE A 682 -15.16 -3.58 11.29
CA PHE A 682 -16.18 -4.19 12.16
C PHE A 682 -17.54 -3.94 11.52
N VAL A 683 -18.36 -4.97 11.37
CA VAL A 683 -19.71 -4.85 10.80
C VAL A 683 -20.74 -5.51 11.71
N LYS A 684 -21.92 -4.89 11.80
CA LYS A 684 -23.09 -5.40 12.51
C LYS A 684 -24.00 -6.13 11.52
N TYR A 685 -24.29 -7.41 11.77
CA TYR A 685 -25.04 -8.27 10.83
C TYR A 685 -26.49 -8.55 11.26
N GLY A 686 -26.88 -8.11 12.45
CA GLY A 686 -28.23 -8.30 13.02
C GLY A 686 -28.47 -7.35 14.18
N SER A 687 -29.70 -7.30 14.70
CA SER A 687 -30.12 -6.37 15.74
C SER A 687 -29.45 -6.62 17.11
N ALA A 688 -29.17 -7.89 17.43
CA ALA A 688 -28.64 -8.32 18.73
C ALA A 688 -27.27 -7.69 19.07
N ASP A 689 -27.04 -7.43 20.37
CA ASP A 689 -25.84 -6.72 20.84
C ASP A 689 -24.52 -7.42 20.48
N SER A 690 -24.54 -8.76 20.42
CA SER A 690 -23.40 -9.60 20.08
C SER A 690 -23.24 -9.85 18.57
N ALA A 691 -24.08 -9.25 17.72
CA ALA A 691 -24.11 -9.49 16.28
C ALA A 691 -23.01 -8.72 15.52
N TRP A 692 -21.76 -8.93 15.93
CA TRP A 692 -20.56 -8.29 15.35
C TRP A 692 -19.64 -9.28 14.65
N LEU A 693 -19.13 -8.88 13.49
CA LEU A 693 -18.04 -9.54 12.76
C LEU A 693 -16.85 -8.59 12.62
N PHE A 694 -15.65 -9.15 12.78
CA PHE A 694 -14.37 -8.54 12.47
C PHE A 694 -13.88 -9.07 11.13
N PHE A 695 -13.45 -8.18 10.23
CA PHE A 695 -12.90 -8.50 8.93
C PHE A 695 -11.51 -7.90 8.75
N ASP A 696 -10.58 -8.73 8.30
CA ASP A 696 -9.23 -8.35 7.92
C ASP A 696 -8.90 -8.97 6.55
N SER A 697 -8.60 -8.11 5.56
CA SER A 697 -8.33 -8.53 4.17
C SER A 697 -6.96 -9.19 3.98
N MET A 698 -6.07 -9.09 4.98
CA MET A 698 -4.70 -9.62 4.99
C MET A 698 -4.39 -10.38 6.29
N ALA A 699 -5.39 -11.09 6.82
CA ALA A 699 -5.34 -11.77 8.12
C ALA A 699 -4.27 -12.88 8.20
N ASP A 700 -4.01 -13.55 7.09
CA ASP A 700 -3.08 -14.67 6.95
C ASP A 700 -2.46 -14.64 5.54
N ARG A 701 -1.38 -15.38 5.30
CA ARG A 701 -0.69 -15.42 3.99
C ARG A 701 -0.29 -16.83 3.63
N ASP A 702 -0.70 -17.28 2.45
CA ASP A 702 -0.24 -18.53 1.87
C ASP A 702 0.96 -18.27 0.97
N GLY A 703 2.03 -19.04 1.12
CA GLY A 703 3.28 -18.88 0.39
C GLY A 703 4.14 -17.65 0.78
N GLY A 704 5.37 -17.65 0.25
CA GLY A 704 6.34 -16.57 0.42
C GLY A 704 6.07 -15.38 -0.50
N GLN A 705 7.05 -15.00 -1.33
CA GLN A 705 6.99 -13.75 -2.08
C GLN A 705 5.94 -13.73 -3.20
N ASN A 706 5.74 -14.86 -3.89
CA ASN A 706 4.62 -15.08 -4.82
C ASN A 706 3.33 -15.51 -4.10
N GLY A 707 3.34 -15.51 -2.77
CA GLY A 707 2.20 -15.85 -1.94
C GLY A 707 1.09 -14.81 -1.98
N PHE A 708 -0.15 -15.26 -1.79
CA PHE A 708 -1.34 -14.42 -1.72
C PHE A 708 -1.84 -14.30 -0.27
N ASN A 709 -2.51 -13.19 0.04
CA ASN A 709 -3.16 -13.03 1.34
C ASN A 709 -4.44 -13.87 1.39
N ILE A 710 -4.74 -14.43 2.55
CA ILE A 710 -6.01 -15.07 2.87
C ILE A 710 -6.81 -14.10 3.76
N PRO A 711 -7.97 -13.60 3.31
CA PRO A 711 -8.82 -12.76 4.14
C PRO A 711 -9.57 -13.62 5.16
N GLN A 712 -9.89 -13.04 6.31
CA GLN A 712 -10.64 -13.71 7.37
C GLN A 712 -11.77 -12.83 7.90
N VAL A 713 -12.92 -13.46 8.12
CA VAL A 713 -14.06 -12.89 8.84
C VAL A 713 -14.27 -13.70 10.11
N SER A 714 -14.05 -13.08 11.27
CA SER A 714 -14.18 -13.69 12.60
C SER A 714 -15.40 -13.14 13.34
N PRO A 715 -16.21 -13.95 14.03
CA PRO A 715 -17.18 -13.46 14.99
C PRO A 715 -16.47 -12.77 16.15
N CYS A 716 -16.97 -11.60 16.57
CA CYS A 716 -16.43 -10.85 17.70
C CYS A 716 -17.53 -10.43 18.70
N PRO A 717 -18.29 -11.39 19.28
CA PRO A 717 -19.39 -11.09 20.20
C PRO A 717 -18.95 -10.35 21.47
N GLU A 718 -17.67 -10.40 21.83
CA GLU A 718 -17.09 -9.65 22.94
C GLU A 718 -17.23 -8.12 22.77
N VAL A 719 -17.29 -7.62 21.52
CA VAL A 719 -17.58 -6.21 21.22
C VAL A 719 -18.89 -5.77 21.87
N GLY A 720 -19.94 -6.60 21.79
CA GLY A 720 -21.24 -6.33 22.38
C GLY A 720 -21.23 -6.23 23.90
N ALA A 721 -20.29 -6.91 24.57
CA ALA A 721 -20.13 -6.80 26.03
C ALA A 721 -19.46 -5.47 26.41
N TYR A 722 -18.43 -5.04 25.69
CA TYR A 722 -17.78 -3.75 25.94
C TYR A 722 -18.67 -2.55 25.56
N LEU A 723 -19.51 -2.66 24.53
CA LEU A 723 -20.47 -1.60 24.17
C LEU A 723 -21.69 -1.50 25.12
N LYS A 724 -21.79 -2.39 26.12
CA LYS A 724 -22.74 -2.24 27.24
C LYS A 724 -22.15 -1.54 28.47
N MET A 725 -20.83 -1.42 28.55
CA MET A 725 -20.15 -0.70 29.63
C MET A 725 -20.31 0.81 29.45
N THR A 726 -20.26 1.56 30.56
CA THR A 726 -20.27 3.03 30.47
C THR A 726 -18.90 3.56 29.99
N PRO A 727 -18.83 4.79 29.43
CA PRO A 727 -17.55 5.40 29.06
C PRO A 727 -16.57 5.53 30.23
N GLU A 728 -17.05 5.66 31.47
CA GLU A 728 -16.24 5.72 32.69
C GLU A 728 -15.64 4.35 33.06
N GLU A 729 -16.41 3.27 32.95
CA GLU A 729 -15.92 1.89 33.13
C GLU A 729 -14.87 1.54 32.06
N LEU A 730 -15.16 1.88 30.81
CA LEU A 730 -14.23 1.73 29.70
C LEU A 730 -13.00 2.62 29.85
N HIS A 731 -13.08 3.78 30.50
CA HIS A 731 -11.91 4.59 30.81
C HIS A 731 -10.98 3.86 31.79
N ALA A 732 -11.52 3.31 32.88
CA ALA A 732 -10.78 2.65 33.96
C ALA A 732 -10.04 1.36 33.54
N LEU A 733 -10.53 0.66 32.51
CA LEU A 733 -9.87 -0.52 31.95
C LEU A 733 -8.54 -0.19 31.24
N ASP A 734 -7.45 -0.92 31.49
CA ASP A 734 -6.26 -0.84 30.64
C ASP A 734 -6.60 -1.35 29.22
N PRO A 735 -6.28 -0.64 28.12
CA PRO A 735 -6.39 -1.15 26.76
C PRO A 735 -5.82 -2.56 26.52
N LYS A 736 -4.83 -2.99 27.30
CA LYS A 736 -4.23 -4.34 27.24
C LYS A 736 -5.12 -5.44 27.81
N ASN A 737 -6.08 -5.08 28.67
CA ASN A 737 -7.03 -6.00 29.30
C ASN A 737 -8.34 -6.13 28.50
N ILE A 738 -8.49 -5.38 27.41
CA ILE A 738 -9.62 -5.49 26.50
C ILE A 738 -9.39 -6.74 25.62
N GLN A 739 -10.32 -7.70 25.70
CA GLN A 739 -10.21 -8.99 25.04
C GLN A 739 -10.52 -8.91 23.54
N GLY A 740 -9.97 -9.86 22.79
CA GLY A 740 -10.29 -10.10 21.39
C GLY A 740 -10.09 -8.87 20.50
N TYR A 741 -11.02 -8.66 19.58
CA TYR A 741 -10.93 -7.58 18.60
C TYR A 741 -11.46 -6.24 19.15
N ALA A 742 -12.20 -6.24 20.27
CA ALA A 742 -12.81 -5.03 20.83
C ALA A 742 -11.81 -3.90 21.17
N ARG A 743 -10.54 -4.23 21.44
CA ARG A 743 -9.46 -3.23 21.57
C ARG A 743 -9.35 -2.36 20.33
N ARG A 744 -9.36 -2.96 19.12
CA ARG A 744 -9.20 -2.22 17.86
C ARG A 744 -10.43 -1.35 17.59
N LEU A 745 -11.64 -1.86 17.85
CA LEU A 745 -12.86 -1.05 17.72
C LEU A 745 -12.82 0.21 18.60
N LEU A 746 -12.42 0.10 19.87
CA LEU A 746 -12.43 1.24 20.80
C LEU A 746 -11.23 2.19 20.63
N CYS A 747 -10.04 1.68 20.31
CA CYS A 747 -8.79 2.47 20.23
C CYS A 747 -8.42 2.89 18.79
N ASP A 748 -8.87 2.15 17.77
CA ASP A 748 -8.42 2.26 16.39
C ASP A 748 -9.50 2.73 15.40
N ALA A 749 -10.73 3.02 15.88
CA ALA A 749 -11.82 3.60 15.08
C ALA A 749 -11.39 4.83 14.26
N TYR A 750 -11.56 4.74 12.94
CA TYR A 750 -11.23 5.73 11.92
C TYR A 750 -12.48 6.37 11.34
N MET A 751 -13.43 5.56 10.86
CA MET A 751 -14.79 6.01 10.49
C MET A 751 -15.84 5.16 11.21
N CYS A 752 -16.91 5.80 11.66
CA CYS A 752 -18.15 5.14 12.08
C CYS A 752 -19.24 5.40 11.03
N MET A 753 -19.95 4.36 10.62
CA MET A 753 -20.96 4.43 9.56
C MET A 753 -22.34 4.07 10.12
N TYR A 754 -23.28 4.99 9.92
CA TYR A 754 -24.65 4.91 10.44
C TYR A 754 -25.66 4.91 9.29
N GLN A 755 -26.76 4.20 9.46
CA GLN A 755 -27.86 4.13 8.49
C GLN A 755 -29.20 4.46 9.14
N SER A 756 -30.13 5.00 8.37
CA SER A 756 -31.50 5.21 8.84
C SER A 756 -32.30 3.89 8.83
N PRO A 757 -32.84 3.42 9.98
CA PRO A 757 -33.57 2.15 10.06
C PRO A 757 -34.84 2.13 9.19
N THR A 758 -35.42 3.30 8.92
CA THR A 758 -36.67 3.45 8.17
C THR A 758 -36.46 3.50 6.66
N MET A 759 -35.22 3.67 6.17
CA MET A 759 -34.88 3.89 4.76
C MET A 759 -34.11 2.74 4.08
N SER A 760 -34.11 1.54 4.66
CA SER A 760 -33.59 0.34 3.96
C SER A 760 -34.36 0.09 2.66
N LEU A 761 -33.63 -0.25 1.59
CA LEU A 761 -34.20 -0.64 0.29
C LEU A 761 -34.98 -1.96 0.34
N TYR A 762 -34.63 -2.84 1.28
CA TYR A 762 -35.24 -4.14 1.50
C TYR A 762 -35.82 -4.16 2.91
N LYS A 763 -37.06 -4.66 3.05
CA LYS A 763 -37.79 -4.84 4.31
C LYS A 763 -38.21 -6.29 4.45
#